data_AF-A0A8B6E4Z9-F1
#
_entry.id   AF-A0A8B6E4Z9-F1
#
_cell.length_a   1.000
_cell.length_b   1.000
_cell.length_c   1.000
_cell.angle_alpha   90.00
_cell.angle_beta   90.00
_cell.angle_gamma   90.00
#
_symmetry.space_group_name_H-M   'P 1'
#
loop_
_entity.id
_entity.type
_entity.pdbx_description
1 polymer ?
#
loop_
_entity_poly.entity_id
_entity_poly.type
_entity_poly.pdbx_seq_one_letter_code
_entity_poly.pdbx_strand_id
1 'polypeptide(L)'
;MIACCSQTWELITCNTGLVKLKKDKNKDICRTVAMDEQIIDLEEIVEKQAWDLYMSSRKKGFPKKRKELNLVFDWSGVSFVTEQPTYSQTGNAHFESNVIFRSVFENQSASAQTHSLKAERQTVAECKSTLSKGYTTSLNMGLEIGAPEEIAKASIGYSRGYEVVNGRETTNQKTLTWSSEGTLTVPEHSNLTAEIHIKEKQCGYTFKSRAAIRGTVVVNFYSRRDNDKYLMREAAYIAYSLSISAVGVVYPNFNVVTMTKWRLKNVFSSRVQIVWWAASDLGWVVGHSYIAYAPLLNGNTTILFEGKPVGTPDPGVYFRILREHDVKAMFVAPTALRAVRREDPEADYAKKYKPLHEFQALFVAGEHCDKETMEWSRNALEGKPVLDNWWQTETGWAITSTCAGMGMNLKPPTGTAGKAVPGWDVKVLRKDLTTAEPGELGQIAVKLPLPPGAFSTLWESEERFKDTYYKTIPGYYDTMDAGFMDEEGYVSVMARTDDVINVAGHRLSTGQLEEAMLESEYLAEAAVVGIPDELKGEVPLGLCVLKHGITVDNEKIFDNVRGQVRKNIGPVASFNLMVVVPKLPKTRSGKIARNTIAAMAAGKEYKIPVTIEDASVYPAIQSALKIIGYPKSW
;
A
#
# COMPACT_ATOMS: atom_id res chain seq x y z
N MET A 1 8.18 -3.70 -21.22
CA MET A 1 9.05 -4.83 -20.79
C MET A 1 10.29 -4.25 -20.12
N ILE A 2 10.27 -4.13 -18.79
CA ILE A 2 11.49 -3.82 -18.04
C ILE A 2 12.28 -5.13 -18.01
N ALA A 3 13.30 -5.26 -18.84
CA ALA A 3 14.21 -6.39 -18.78
C ALA A 3 15.17 -6.18 -17.59
N CYS A 4 14.64 -6.26 -16.36
CA CYS A 4 15.49 -6.37 -15.19
C CYS A 4 16.04 -7.80 -15.17
N CYS A 5 17.30 -7.97 -15.55
CA CYS A 5 18.00 -9.21 -15.35
C CYS A 5 18.80 -9.06 -14.06
N SER A 6 18.43 -9.82 -13.03
CA SER A 6 19.27 -9.97 -11.85
C SER A 6 20.23 -11.13 -12.08
N GLN A 7 21.45 -10.96 -11.60
CA GLN A 7 22.45 -12.01 -11.55
C GLN A 7 23.00 -12.06 -10.12
N THR A 8 23.44 -13.24 -9.72
CA THR A 8 23.85 -13.53 -8.35
C THR A 8 25.26 -14.11 -8.38
N TRP A 9 26.15 -13.53 -7.57
CA TRP A 9 27.55 -13.93 -7.47
C TRP A 9 27.90 -14.26 -6.04
N GLU A 10 28.46 -15.44 -5.83
CA GLU A 10 29.08 -15.80 -4.57
C GLU A 10 30.54 -15.34 -4.58
N LEU A 11 30.92 -14.54 -3.58
CA LEU A 11 32.28 -14.04 -3.34
C LEU A 11 32.93 -14.84 -2.22
N ILE A 12 34.08 -15.44 -2.53
CA ILE A 12 34.91 -16.14 -1.54
C ILE A 12 36.37 -15.69 -1.71
N THR A 13 36.93 -15.10 -0.66
CA THR A 13 38.38 -14.87 -0.57
C THR A 13 39.07 -16.13 -0.06
N CYS A 14 40.16 -16.56 -0.70
CA CYS A 14 40.96 -17.70 -0.26
C CYS A 14 42.32 -17.25 0.30
N ASN A 15 42.97 -18.14 1.06
CA ASN A 15 44.21 -17.86 1.79
C ASN A 15 45.40 -17.42 0.89
N THR A 16 45.29 -17.61 -0.42
CA THR A 16 46.27 -17.21 -1.43
C THR A 16 46.02 -15.79 -1.99
N GLY A 17 45.00 -15.08 -1.50
CA GLY A 17 44.61 -13.75 -1.97
C GLY A 17 43.63 -13.76 -3.16
N LEU A 18 43.24 -14.92 -3.65
CA LEU A 18 42.42 -14.98 -4.86
C LEU A 18 40.94 -14.80 -4.49
N VAL A 19 40.22 -14.01 -5.29
CA VAL A 19 38.76 -13.87 -5.20
C VAL A 19 38.13 -14.91 -6.12
N LYS A 20 37.28 -15.76 -5.54
CA LYS A 20 36.48 -16.75 -6.28
C LYS A 20 35.09 -16.18 -6.48
N LEU A 21 34.66 -16.08 -7.73
CA LEU A 21 33.30 -15.72 -8.12
C LEU A 21 32.59 -16.96 -8.65
N LYS A 22 31.42 -17.29 -8.09
CA LYS A 22 30.60 -18.43 -8.53
C LYS A 22 29.18 -18.00 -8.88
N LYS A 23 28.66 -18.51 -10.01
CA LYS A 23 27.26 -18.39 -10.42
C LYS A 23 26.48 -19.58 -9.86
N ASP A 24 25.22 -19.33 -9.48
CA ASP A 24 24.32 -20.26 -8.78
C ASP A 24 24.35 -21.74 -9.27
N LYS A 25 24.06 -22.63 -8.32
CA LYS A 25 24.64 -23.93 -7.94
C LYS A 25 25.08 -24.98 -8.98
N ASN A 26 24.89 -24.82 -10.29
CA ASN A 26 25.09 -25.93 -11.26
C ASN A 26 25.96 -25.64 -12.50
N LYS A 27 26.66 -24.50 -12.59
CA LYS A 27 27.73 -24.31 -13.60
C LYS A 27 28.94 -23.60 -13.01
N ASP A 28 30.03 -24.35 -12.81
CA ASP A 28 31.32 -23.84 -12.34
C ASP A 28 32.02 -23.03 -13.44
N ILE A 29 31.65 -21.75 -13.57
CA ILE A 29 32.53 -20.76 -14.21
C ILE A 29 33.32 -20.11 -13.09
N CYS A 30 34.31 -20.84 -12.58
CA CYS A 30 35.21 -20.32 -11.57
C CYS A 30 36.38 -19.62 -12.27
N ARG A 31 36.51 -18.30 -12.07
CA ARG A 31 37.73 -17.58 -12.46
C ARG A 31 38.42 -17.01 -11.23
N THR A 32 39.72 -17.23 -11.21
CA THR A 32 40.66 -16.79 -10.18
C THR A 32 41.34 -15.53 -10.68
N VAL A 33 41.26 -14.42 -9.94
CA VAL A 33 41.96 -13.18 -10.27
C VAL A 33 43.30 -13.15 -9.53
N ALA A 34 44.41 -13.05 -10.25
CA ALA A 34 45.76 -12.91 -9.68
C ALA A 34 45.95 -11.49 -9.11
N MET A 35 46.62 -11.40 -7.96
CA MET A 35 46.76 -10.16 -7.18
C MET A 35 48.12 -9.50 -7.39
N ASP A 36 48.25 -8.65 -8.40
CA ASP A 36 49.48 -7.86 -8.61
C ASP A 36 49.41 -6.47 -7.93
N GLU A 37 48.25 -6.08 -7.38
CA GLU A 37 48.00 -4.78 -6.75
C GLU A 37 47.83 -4.87 -5.22
N GLN A 38 48.12 -3.77 -4.51
CA GLN A 38 48.02 -3.64 -3.05
C GLN A 38 46.57 -3.41 -2.60
N ILE A 39 45.73 -2.76 -3.41
CA ILE A 39 44.30 -2.56 -3.18
C ILE A 39 43.56 -3.00 -4.42
N ILE A 40 42.51 -3.82 -4.26
CA ILE A 40 41.72 -4.33 -5.38
C ILE A 40 40.30 -3.76 -5.31
N ASP A 41 39.82 -3.19 -6.42
CA ASP A 41 38.44 -2.74 -6.56
C ASP A 41 37.52 -3.94 -6.88
N LEU A 42 36.72 -4.35 -5.90
CA LEU A 42 35.76 -5.44 -6.06
C LEU A 42 34.62 -5.07 -7.00
N GLU A 43 34.20 -3.80 -7.01
CA GLU A 43 33.12 -3.33 -7.85
C GLU A 43 33.52 -3.41 -9.32
N GLU A 44 34.73 -2.98 -9.67
CA GLU A 44 35.27 -3.09 -11.04
C GLU A 44 35.33 -4.54 -11.53
N ILE A 45 35.82 -5.46 -10.68
CA ILE A 45 35.92 -6.89 -11.04
C ILE A 45 34.53 -7.50 -11.27
N VAL A 46 33.59 -7.25 -10.35
CA VAL A 46 32.23 -7.78 -10.45
C VAL A 46 31.50 -7.14 -11.63
N GLU A 47 31.68 -5.84 -11.90
CA GLU A 47 31.09 -5.13 -13.05
C GLU A 47 31.54 -5.76 -14.37
N LYS A 48 32.85 -5.97 -14.54
CA LYS A 48 33.43 -6.54 -15.76
C LYS A 48 32.86 -7.94 -16.03
N GLN A 49 32.79 -8.79 -15.01
CA GLN A 49 32.24 -10.14 -15.16
C GLN A 49 30.73 -10.12 -15.41
N ALA A 50 30.00 -9.24 -14.74
CA ALA A 50 28.57 -9.08 -14.96
C ALA A 50 28.27 -8.71 -16.42
N TRP A 51 29.05 -7.80 -16.98
CA TRP A 51 28.97 -7.44 -18.38
C TRP A 51 29.28 -8.59 -19.35
N ASP A 52 30.38 -9.30 -19.14
CA ASP A 52 30.75 -10.45 -19.99
C ASP A 52 29.65 -11.51 -20.00
N LEU A 53 29.06 -11.80 -18.83
CA LEU A 53 27.94 -12.72 -18.67
C LEU A 53 26.67 -12.22 -19.36
N TYR A 54 26.28 -10.97 -19.11
CA TYR A 54 25.13 -10.34 -19.77
C TYR A 54 25.26 -10.43 -21.30
N MET A 55 26.43 -10.08 -21.83
CA MET A 55 26.72 -10.14 -23.27
C MET A 55 26.68 -11.57 -23.82
N SER A 56 27.18 -12.56 -23.07
CA SER A 56 27.13 -13.98 -23.47
C SER A 56 25.72 -14.58 -23.48
N SER A 57 24.80 -14.00 -22.70
CA SER A 57 23.41 -14.48 -22.57
C SER A 57 22.46 -13.98 -23.67
N ARG A 58 22.87 -13.01 -24.49
CA ARG A 58 22.05 -12.44 -25.55
C ARG A 58 22.06 -13.30 -26.82
N LYS A 59 20.88 -13.53 -27.43
CA LYS A 59 20.78 -14.09 -28.79
C LYS A 59 21.44 -13.15 -29.80
N LYS A 60 22.15 -13.70 -30.80
CA LYS A 60 22.75 -12.94 -31.90
C LYS A 60 21.70 -12.03 -32.55
N GLY A 61 21.93 -10.70 -32.55
CA GLY A 61 21.07 -9.71 -33.20
C GLY A 61 20.63 -8.51 -32.37
N PHE A 62 20.80 -8.53 -31.03
CA PHE A 62 20.47 -7.36 -30.18
C PHE A 62 21.60 -6.30 -30.15
N PRO A 63 21.27 -4.98 -30.10
CA PRO A 63 22.27 -3.91 -30.19
C PRO A 63 23.32 -3.96 -29.07
N LYS A 64 24.59 -3.80 -29.47
CA LYS A 64 25.82 -3.99 -28.66
C LYS A 64 26.26 -2.74 -27.89
N LYS A 65 25.38 -1.94 -27.28
CA LYS A 65 25.81 -0.68 -26.64
C LYS A 65 25.83 -0.77 -25.10
N ARG A 66 27.05 -0.83 -24.55
CA ARG A 66 27.39 -0.74 -23.11
C ARG A 66 26.91 0.58 -22.45
N LYS A 67 26.63 1.62 -23.25
CA LYS A 67 26.36 3.00 -22.79
C LYS A 67 24.92 3.27 -22.30
N GLU A 68 24.02 2.30 -22.40
CA GLU A 68 22.60 2.47 -22.09
C GLU A 68 22.14 1.71 -20.83
N LEU A 69 23.04 1.00 -20.14
CA LEU A 69 22.70 0.29 -18.90
C LEU A 69 23.53 0.80 -17.71
N ASN A 70 22.86 1.06 -16.59
CA ASN A 70 23.46 1.28 -15.28
C ASN A 70 23.49 -0.04 -14.51
N LEU A 71 24.56 -0.29 -13.75
CA LEU A 71 24.63 -1.41 -12.81
C LEU A 71 24.41 -0.87 -11.41
N VAL A 72 23.59 -1.57 -10.63
CA VAL A 72 23.50 -1.32 -9.18
C VAL A 72 23.84 -2.61 -8.46
N PHE A 73 24.82 -2.50 -7.58
CA PHE A 73 25.31 -3.57 -6.74
C PHE A 73 24.57 -3.56 -5.39
N ASP A 74 24.06 -4.71 -4.99
CA ASP A 74 23.54 -4.96 -3.66
C ASP A 74 24.54 -5.85 -2.91
N TRP A 75 25.22 -5.21 -1.95
CA TRP A 75 26.24 -5.82 -1.10
C TRP A 75 25.69 -6.28 0.26
N SER A 76 24.39 -6.14 0.52
CA SER A 76 23.78 -6.46 1.83
C SER A 76 23.97 -7.92 2.25
N GLY A 77 24.14 -8.83 1.28
CA GLY A 77 24.44 -10.24 1.49
C GLY A 77 25.93 -10.56 1.70
N VAL A 78 26.81 -9.55 1.79
CA VAL A 78 28.26 -9.71 1.98
C VAL A 78 28.65 -9.33 3.41
N SER A 79 29.43 -10.20 4.03
CA SER A 79 29.97 -10.02 5.38
C SER A 79 31.49 -9.89 5.35
N PHE A 80 32.01 -9.00 6.19
CA PHE A 80 33.44 -8.87 6.48
C PHE A 80 33.71 -9.57 7.79
N VAL A 81 34.55 -10.59 7.75
CA VAL A 81 34.98 -11.34 8.93
C VAL A 81 36.43 -10.96 9.20
N THR A 82 36.65 -10.17 10.24
CA THR A 82 37.99 -9.79 10.68
C THR A 82 38.44 -10.75 11.77
N GLU A 83 39.61 -11.36 11.59
CA GLU A 83 40.26 -12.14 12.63
C GLU A 83 40.86 -11.21 13.68
N GLN A 84 40.85 -11.66 14.94
CA GLN A 84 41.46 -10.93 16.04
C GLN A 84 42.91 -10.58 15.70
N PRO A 85 43.32 -9.30 15.81
CA PRO A 85 44.69 -8.89 15.55
C PRO A 85 45.66 -9.61 16.49
N THR A 86 46.72 -10.20 15.92
CA THR A 86 47.84 -10.71 16.69
C THR A 86 48.84 -9.59 16.90
N TYR A 87 49.16 -9.28 18.15
CA TYR A 87 50.16 -8.27 18.51
C TYR A 87 51.51 -8.94 18.79
N SER A 88 52.58 -8.29 18.37
CA SER A 88 53.95 -8.69 18.65
C SER A 88 54.71 -7.46 19.12
N GLN A 89 55.21 -7.52 20.35
CA GLN A 89 55.97 -6.43 20.94
C GLN A 89 57.27 -6.21 20.15
N THR A 90 57.52 -4.97 19.74
CA THR A 90 58.76 -4.57 19.10
C THR A 90 59.68 -3.93 20.14
N GLY A 91 60.80 -4.59 20.43
CA GLY A 91 61.79 -4.13 21.40
C GLY A 91 61.45 -4.47 22.86
N ASN A 92 62.42 -4.25 23.75
CA ASN A 92 62.23 -4.47 25.18
C ASN A 92 61.36 -3.34 25.77
N ALA A 93 60.42 -3.70 26.65
CA ALA A 93 59.68 -2.70 27.41
C ALA A 93 60.64 -2.05 28.40
N HIS A 94 60.84 -0.74 28.24
CA HIS A 94 61.62 0.04 29.18
C HIS A 94 60.67 0.82 30.09
N PHE A 95 60.95 0.75 31.38
CA PHE A 95 60.28 1.57 32.39
C PHE A 95 61.15 2.79 32.62
N GLU A 96 60.64 3.96 32.25
CA GLU A 96 61.26 5.23 32.62
C GLU A 96 60.54 5.80 33.83
N SER A 97 61.29 6.08 34.89
CA SER A 97 60.80 6.80 36.06
C SER A 97 61.24 8.24 35.92
N ASN A 98 60.31 9.13 35.58
CA ASN A 98 60.60 10.55 35.38
C ASN A 98 59.98 11.36 36.52
N VAL A 99 60.78 12.29 37.07
CA VAL A 99 60.28 13.29 38.03
C VAL A 99 59.67 14.43 37.22
N ILE A 100 58.33 14.51 37.20
CA ILE A 100 57.61 15.54 36.44
C ILE A 100 57.30 16.79 37.24
N PHE A 101 57.45 16.71 38.56
CA PHE A 101 57.27 17.84 39.46
C PHE A 101 58.22 17.67 40.64
N ARG A 102 58.99 18.71 40.94
CA ARG A 102 59.85 18.81 42.12
C ARG A 102 59.72 20.22 42.66
N SER A 103 59.34 20.35 43.92
CA SER A 103 59.27 21.64 44.60
C SER A 103 59.75 21.51 46.03
N VAL A 104 60.43 22.56 46.52
CA VAL A 104 60.88 22.67 47.90
C VAL A 104 59.95 23.64 48.61
N PHE A 105 59.35 23.18 49.69
CA PHE A 105 58.50 23.99 50.54
C PHE A 105 59.26 24.29 51.82
N GLU A 106 59.46 25.57 52.07
CA GLU A 106 60.15 26.08 53.25
C GLU A 106 59.13 26.72 54.18
N ASN A 107 59.09 26.25 55.42
CA ASN A 107 58.23 26.82 56.45
C ASN A 107 59.09 27.39 57.58
N GLN A 108 59.21 28.71 57.63
CA GLN A 108 59.93 29.42 58.71
C GLN A 108 59.01 29.88 59.85
N SER A 109 57.71 29.58 59.77
CA SER A 109 56.72 29.99 60.78
C SER A 109 56.65 28.99 61.95
N ALA A 110 56.14 29.45 63.10
CA ALA A 110 55.97 28.67 64.33
C ALA A 110 54.72 27.77 64.33
N SER A 111 54.22 27.40 63.15
CA SER A 111 53.14 26.44 62.98
C SER A 111 53.26 25.72 61.64
N ALA A 112 52.74 24.49 61.55
CA ALA A 112 52.78 23.71 60.32
C ALA A 112 51.89 24.34 59.22
N GLN A 113 52.36 24.31 57.97
CA GLN A 113 51.65 24.83 56.80
C GLN A 113 51.21 23.70 55.88
N THR A 114 49.96 23.71 55.43
CA THR A 114 49.44 22.71 54.49
C THR A 114 49.29 23.31 53.09
N HIS A 115 49.85 22.63 52.10
CA HIS A 115 49.78 22.99 50.69
C HIS A 115 49.03 21.92 49.89
N SER A 116 48.19 22.34 48.95
CA SER A 116 47.55 21.46 47.97
C SER A 116 48.37 21.45 46.68
N LEU A 117 48.61 20.25 46.16
CA LEU A 117 49.37 19.99 44.95
C LEU A 117 48.44 19.35 43.92
N LYS A 118 48.36 19.95 42.74
CA LYS A 118 47.64 19.38 41.60
C LYS A 118 48.58 19.28 40.40
N ALA A 119 48.68 18.09 39.82
CA ALA A 119 49.43 17.84 38.61
C ALA A 119 48.51 17.24 37.53
N GLU A 120 48.60 17.76 36.32
CA GLU A 120 47.89 17.25 35.14
C GLU A 120 48.92 16.95 34.04
N ARG A 121 48.78 15.80 33.38
CA ARG A 121 49.62 15.43 32.25
C ARG A 121 48.78 14.84 31.13
N GLN A 122 49.20 15.18 29.90
CA GLN A 122 48.66 14.62 28.68
C GLN A 122 49.72 13.73 28.02
N THR A 123 49.36 12.49 27.70
CA THR A 123 50.19 11.53 26.99
C THR A 123 49.55 11.24 25.63
N VAL A 124 50.29 11.47 24.54
CA VAL A 124 49.81 11.20 23.18
C VAL A 124 50.29 9.82 22.74
N ALA A 125 49.36 8.94 22.38
CA ALA A 125 49.65 7.67 21.73
C ALA A 125 49.45 7.81 20.22
N GLU A 126 50.45 7.41 19.43
CA GLU A 126 50.42 7.42 17.97
C GLU A 126 50.40 5.99 17.43
N CYS A 127 49.41 5.68 16.58
CA CYS A 127 49.33 4.42 15.88
C CYS A 127 49.47 4.68 14.37
N LYS A 128 50.50 4.07 13.78
CA LYS A 128 50.70 4.04 12.32
C LYS A 128 50.24 2.68 11.81
N SER A 129 49.31 2.71 10.86
CA SER A 129 48.81 1.49 10.22
C SER A 129 49.12 1.54 8.73
N THR A 130 49.74 0.47 8.23
CA THR A 130 50.06 0.30 6.81
C THR A 130 49.33 -0.94 6.30
N LEU A 131 48.47 -0.77 5.31
CA LEU A 131 47.73 -1.87 4.69
C LEU A 131 48.65 -2.64 3.75
N SER A 132 48.87 -3.94 3.99
CA SER A 132 49.69 -4.76 3.09
C SER A 132 48.95 -5.23 1.83
N LYS A 133 47.67 -5.63 1.96
CA LYS A 133 46.74 -5.92 0.86
C LYS A 133 45.30 -5.69 1.32
N GLY A 134 44.43 -5.15 0.46
CA GLY A 134 43.02 -4.93 0.80
C GLY A 134 42.07 -4.91 -0.40
N TYR A 135 40.77 -4.91 -0.09
CA TYR A 135 39.69 -4.86 -1.07
C TYR A 135 38.80 -3.67 -0.76
N THR A 136 38.31 -2.99 -1.79
CA THR A 136 37.42 -1.84 -1.64
C THR A 136 36.17 -1.99 -2.51
N THR A 137 35.09 -1.36 -2.07
CA THR A 137 33.90 -1.07 -2.89
C THR A 137 33.83 0.45 -3.06
N SER A 138 34.05 0.97 -4.27
CA SER A 138 34.07 2.37 -4.73
C SER A 138 34.73 3.45 -3.85
N LEU A 139 34.56 3.47 -2.52
CA LEU A 139 35.21 4.38 -1.57
C LEU A 139 35.40 3.81 -0.14
N ASN A 140 34.94 2.59 0.18
CA ASN A 140 34.90 2.10 1.55
C ASN A 140 35.69 0.81 1.75
N MET A 141 36.70 0.86 2.62
CA MET A 141 37.37 -0.31 3.18
C MET A 141 37.21 -0.29 4.70
N GLY A 142 36.49 -1.29 5.24
CA GLY A 142 36.27 -1.44 6.67
C GLY A 142 37.27 -2.42 7.28
N LEU A 143 38.04 -1.96 8.25
CA LEU A 143 38.86 -2.80 9.13
C LEU A 143 38.53 -2.38 10.57
N GLU A 144 38.31 -3.34 11.46
CA GLU A 144 38.11 -3.06 12.89
C GLU A 144 39.27 -3.69 13.65
N ILE A 145 40.01 -2.88 14.42
CA ILE A 145 41.21 -3.31 15.16
C ILE A 145 41.01 -2.88 16.63
N GLY A 146 41.02 -3.86 17.54
CA GLY A 146 40.98 -3.62 18.98
C GLY A 146 42.29 -3.04 19.55
N ALA A 147 42.34 -2.82 20.86
CA ALA A 147 43.58 -2.51 21.56
C ALA A 147 44.16 -3.80 22.19
N PRO A 148 45.50 -3.95 22.30
CA PRO A 148 46.08 -5.01 23.11
C PRO A 148 45.71 -4.81 24.59
N GLU A 149 45.18 -5.85 25.24
CA GLU A 149 44.46 -5.81 26.54
C GLU A 149 45.29 -5.40 27.79
N GLU A 150 46.54 -4.96 27.65
CA GLU A 150 47.44 -4.64 28.77
C GLU A 150 47.84 -3.16 28.88
N ILE A 151 46.87 -2.24 28.85
CA ILE A 151 47.09 -0.87 29.34
C ILE A 151 46.52 -0.81 30.76
N ALA A 152 47.42 -0.91 31.74
CA ALA A 152 47.15 -0.97 33.17
C ALA A 152 46.05 0.02 33.64
N LYS A 153 45.02 -0.52 34.31
CA LYS A 153 43.94 0.15 35.07
C LYS A 153 43.90 1.69 34.96
N ALA A 154 43.31 2.17 33.87
CA ALA A 154 42.57 3.43 33.85
C ALA A 154 41.20 3.12 33.24
N SER A 155 40.12 3.67 33.82
CA SER A 155 38.73 3.43 33.44
C SER A 155 38.41 3.99 32.05
N ILE A 156 38.86 3.34 30.98
CA ILE A 156 38.60 3.78 29.61
C ILE A 156 38.34 2.53 28.75
N GLY A 157 37.10 2.40 28.25
CA GLY A 157 36.73 1.38 27.27
C GLY A 157 37.33 1.66 25.90
N TYR A 158 37.74 0.61 25.19
CA TYR A 158 38.32 0.69 23.85
C TYR A 158 37.40 -0.01 22.83
N SER A 159 36.88 0.75 21.87
CA SER A 159 36.50 0.25 20.54
C SER A 159 36.67 1.38 19.53
N ARG A 160 37.18 1.07 18.32
CA ARG A 160 37.23 2.02 17.20
C ARG A 160 37.21 1.26 15.87
N GLY A 161 36.21 1.55 15.03
CA GLY A 161 36.21 1.19 13.62
C GLY A 161 37.10 2.12 12.80
N TYR A 162 37.71 1.61 11.74
CA TYR A 162 38.55 2.37 10.82
C TYR A 162 37.80 2.60 9.51
N GLU A 163 37.85 3.83 9.02
CA GLU A 163 37.49 4.20 7.65
C GLU A 163 38.81 4.53 6.93
N VAL A 164 39.23 3.68 5.99
CA VAL A 164 40.45 3.92 5.21
C VAL A 164 40.09 4.69 3.94
N VAL A 165 40.29 6.01 3.99
CA VAL A 165 40.26 6.87 2.81
C VAL A 165 41.60 6.70 2.08
N ASN A 166 41.53 6.46 0.77
CA ASN A 166 42.63 6.05 -0.12
C ASN A 166 43.94 6.84 0.12
N GLY A 167 44.82 6.30 0.97
CA GLY A 167 46.07 6.90 1.39
C GLY A 167 46.98 5.82 1.96
N ARG A 168 48.21 5.73 1.44
CA ARG A 168 49.10 4.56 1.61
C ARG A 168 49.54 4.30 3.06
N GLU A 169 49.35 5.24 3.97
CA GLU A 169 49.56 5.11 5.41
C GLU A 169 48.60 6.05 6.15
N THR A 170 48.04 5.59 7.28
CA THR A 170 47.23 6.44 8.15
C THR A 170 47.87 6.53 9.52
N THR A 171 48.12 7.77 9.97
CA THR A 171 48.61 8.07 11.32
C THR A 171 47.44 8.60 12.15
N ASN A 172 47.12 7.91 13.25
CA ASN A 172 46.13 8.37 14.21
C ASN A 172 46.83 8.72 15.54
N GLN A 173 46.53 9.89 16.08
CA GLN A 173 46.96 10.31 17.41
C GLN A 173 45.75 10.35 18.36
N LYS A 174 45.95 9.88 19.59
CA LYS A 174 44.99 10.06 20.69
C LYS A 174 45.70 10.57 21.92
N THR A 175 45.11 11.57 22.56
CA THR A 175 45.61 12.16 23.80
C THR A 175 44.89 11.53 24.99
N LEU A 176 45.67 10.99 25.93
CA LEU A 176 45.23 10.52 27.24
C LEU A 176 45.55 11.61 28.26
N THR A 177 44.55 12.09 28.98
CA THR A 177 44.76 13.07 30.05
C THR A 177 44.55 12.39 31.40
N TRP A 178 45.44 12.65 32.34
CA TRP A 178 45.27 12.22 33.72
C TRP A 178 45.72 13.31 34.69
N SER A 179 45.11 13.33 35.88
CA SER A 179 45.39 14.31 36.93
C SER A 179 45.52 13.63 38.28
N SER A 180 46.39 14.14 39.13
CA SER A 180 46.53 13.73 40.52
C SER A 180 46.51 14.96 41.43
N GLU A 181 45.83 14.85 42.57
CA GLU A 181 45.73 15.88 43.59
C GLU A 181 46.10 15.29 44.96
N GLY A 182 46.90 16.02 45.73
CA GLY A 182 47.32 15.61 47.06
C GLY A 182 47.59 16.81 47.96
N THR A 183 47.56 16.58 49.27
CA THR A 183 47.88 17.60 50.27
C THR A 183 49.15 17.22 51.02
N LEU A 184 49.98 18.20 51.30
CA LEU A 184 51.26 18.07 51.99
C LEU A 184 51.27 19.05 53.16
N THR A 185 51.67 18.58 54.35
CA THR A 185 51.88 19.45 55.51
C THR A 185 53.38 19.55 55.80
N VAL A 186 53.90 20.78 55.82
CA VAL A 186 55.30 21.10 56.08
C VAL A 186 55.43 21.57 57.54
N PRO A 187 56.14 20.83 58.39
CA PRO A 187 56.34 21.20 59.79
C PRO A 187 57.04 22.55 59.97
N GLU A 188 56.85 23.17 61.12
CA GLU A 188 57.52 24.43 61.49
C GLU A 188 59.05 24.33 61.43
N HIS A 189 59.68 25.43 61.02
CA HIS A 189 61.15 25.57 60.87
C HIS A 189 61.82 24.44 60.05
N SER A 190 61.13 23.93 59.02
CA SER A 190 61.62 22.81 58.21
C SER A 190 61.47 23.07 56.71
N ASN A 191 62.31 22.38 55.94
CA ASN A 191 62.26 22.35 54.49
C ASN A 191 61.90 20.94 54.03
N LEU A 192 60.85 20.83 53.23
CA LEU A 192 60.40 19.55 52.67
C LEU A 192 60.41 19.62 51.15
N THR A 193 61.10 18.67 50.52
CA THR A 193 61.08 18.50 49.06
C THR A 193 60.01 17.49 48.70
N ALA A 194 59.05 17.88 47.87
CA ALA A 194 58.04 16.98 47.32
C ALA A 194 58.35 16.72 45.85
N GLU A 195 58.38 15.44 45.47
CA GLU A 195 58.61 14.99 44.10
C GLU A 195 57.47 14.06 43.67
N ILE A 196 56.97 14.26 42.45
CA ILE A 196 56.02 13.34 41.82
C ILE A 196 56.78 12.54 40.75
N HIS A 197 56.89 11.24 41.00
CA HIS A 197 57.52 10.27 40.11
C HIS A 197 56.43 9.55 39.31
N ILE A 198 56.56 9.53 37.98
CA ILE A 198 55.76 8.65 37.14
C ILE A 198 56.66 7.55 36.59
N LYS A 199 56.21 6.30 36.71
CA LYS A 199 56.80 5.17 36.01
C LYS A 199 55.97 4.87 34.77
N GLU A 200 56.52 5.19 33.59
CA GLU A 200 55.87 4.94 32.31
C GLU A 200 56.51 3.71 31.65
N LYS A 201 55.67 2.74 31.25
CA LYS A 201 56.11 1.59 30.45
C LYS A 201 55.99 1.96 28.97
N GLN A 202 57.10 2.25 28.31
CA GLN A 202 57.09 2.45 26.86
C GLN A 202 57.14 1.09 26.15
N CYS A 203 56.14 0.81 25.32
CA CYS A 203 56.06 -0.41 24.53
C CYS A 203 55.74 -0.06 23.07
N GLY A 204 56.53 -0.56 22.14
CA GLY A 204 56.14 -0.62 20.73
C GLY A 204 55.46 -1.96 20.46
N TYR A 205 54.39 -1.95 19.68
CA TYR A 205 53.77 -3.17 19.17
C TYR A 205 53.61 -3.07 17.66
N THR A 206 53.90 -4.17 16.97
CA THR A 206 53.39 -4.42 15.62
C THR A 206 52.18 -5.31 15.73
N PHE A 207 51.17 -5.08 14.91
CA PHE A 207 50.01 -5.96 14.85
C PHE A 207 49.82 -6.49 13.44
N LYS A 208 49.27 -7.69 13.35
CA LYS A 208 48.85 -8.31 12.09
C LYS A 208 47.43 -8.81 12.27
N SER A 209 46.53 -8.41 11.37
CA SER A 209 45.16 -8.92 11.30
C SER A 209 44.85 -9.36 9.88
N ARG A 210 43.98 -10.36 9.75
CA ARG A 210 43.45 -10.82 8.48
C ARG A 210 41.95 -10.56 8.45
N ALA A 211 41.47 -10.01 7.35
CA ALA A 211 40.04 -9.91 7.07
C ALA A 211 39.69 -10.79 5.87
N ALA A 212 38.54 -11.47 5.96
CA ALA A 212 37.97 -12.29 4.91
C ALA A 212 36.60 -11.74 4.52
N ILE A 213 36.31 -11.72 3.23
CA ILE A 213 35.02 -11.33 2.68
C ILE A 213 34.30 -12.58 2.20
N ARG A 214 33.06 -12.76 2.65
CA ARG A 214 32.19 -13.88 2.26
C ARG A 214 30.76 -13.42 2.08
N GLY A 215 30.12 -13.90 1.02
CA GLY A 215 28.69 -13.70 0.84
C GLY A 215 28.29 -13.61 -0.62
N THR A 216 27.09 -13.10 -0.84
CA THR A 216 26.49 -13.01 -2.17
C THR A 216 26.27 -11.56 -2.56
N VAL A 217 26.69 -11.20 -3.76
CA VAL A 217 26.37 -9.90 -4.38
C VAL A 217 25.30 -10.11 -5.42
N VAL A 218 24.29 -9.24 -5.41
CA VAL A 218 23.29 -9.17 -6.47
C VAL A 218 23.56 -7.92 -7.29
N VAL A 219 23.76 -8.08 -8.58
CA VAL A 219 23.92 -6.97 -9.53
C VAL A 219 22.70 -6.93 -10.42
N ASN A 220 22.11 -5.75 -10.46
CA ASN A 220 20.91 -5.47 -11.20
C ASN A 220 21.28 -4.55 -12.36
N PHE A 221 20.86 -4.91 -13.56
CA PHE A 221 21.04 -4.09 -14.76
C PHE A 221 19.79 -3.24 -15.00
N TYR A 222 19.98 -1.92 -15.06
CA TYR A 222 18.91 -0.94 -15.33
C TYR A 222 19.19 -0.21 -16.64
N SER A 223 18.15 0.18 -17.37
CA SER A 223 18.29 1.12 -18.48
C SER A 223 18.59 2.51 -17.96
N ARG A 224 19.50 3.26 -18.60
CA ARG A 224 19.94 4.62 -18.18
C ARG A 224 18.81 5.66 -18.20
N ARG A 225 17.60 5.32 -18.66
CA ARG A 225 16.40 6.15 -18.52
C ARG A 225 15.77 6.10 -17.12
N ASP A 226 16.12 5.10 -16.30
CA ASP A 226 15.33 4.72 -15.12
C ASP A 226 16.25 4.55 -13.89
N ASN A 227 16.39 5.60 -13.09
CA ASN A 227 17.07 5.59 -11.79
C ASN A 227 16.08 5.15 -10.67
N ASP A 228 15.36 4.04 -10.92
CA ASP A 228 14.01 3.73 -10.41
C ASP A 228 13.90 3.07 -9.03
N LYS A 229 14.95 3.05 -8.19
CA LYS A 229 14.78 2.50 -6.83
C LYS A 229 13.84 3.34 -5.95
N TYR A 230 13.67 4.63 -6.23
CA TYR A 230 12.74 5.53 -5.52
C TYR A 230 11.32 5.51 -6.11
N LEU A 231 11.16 5.22 -7.41
CA LEU A 231 9.87 5.24 -8.11
C LEU A 231 8.84 4.23 -7.58
N MET A 232 9.27 3.10 -7.00
CA MET A 232 8.33 2.07 -6.52
C MET A 232 7.41 2.56 -5.39
N ARG A 233 7.86 3.51 -4.56
CA ARG A 233 7.04 4.14 -3.51
C ARG A 233 6.42 5.46 -3.93
N GLU A 234 6.85 6.03 -5.06
CA GLU A 234 6.23 7.23 -5.63
C GLU A 234 4.84 6.91 -6.17
N ALA A 235 3.99 7.93 -6.16
CA ALA A 235 2.64 7.86 -6.72
C ALA A 235 2.72 7.58 -8.23
N ALA A 236 2.12 6.48 -8.66
CA ALA A 236 1.83 6.20 -10.06
C ALA A 236 0.76 7.16 -10.60
N TYR A 237 -0.28 7.40 -9.79
CA TYR A 237 -1.36 8.34 -10.07
C TYR A 237 -2.11 8.73 -8.79
N ILE A 238 -2.88 9.80 -8.90
CA ILE A 238 -3.83 10.28 -7.89
C ILE A 238 -5.22 10.22 -8.50
N ALA A 239 -6.13 9.48 -7.88
CA ALA A 239 -7.52 9.39 -8.30
C ALA A 239 -8.41 10.22 -7.37
N TYR A 240 -9.00 11.30 -7.88
CA TYR A 240 -9.90 12.12 -7.07
C TYR A 240 -11.25 11.41 -6.91
N SER A 241 -11.56 10.98 -5.68
CA SER A 241 -12.84 10.40 -5.33
C SER A 241 -13.78 11.47 -4.77
N LEU A 242 -15.05 11.42 -5.18
CA LEU A 242 -16.12 12.28 -4.67
C LEU A 242 -16.98 11.59 -3.59
N SER A 243 -16.65 10.35 -3.22
CA SER A 243 -17.42 9.52 -2.27
C SER A 243 -17.57 10.17 -0.89
N ILE A 244 -16.52 10.82 -0.40
CA ILE A 244 -16.47 11.43 0.94
C ILE A 244 -15.89 12.85 0.80
N SER A 245 -16.50 13.67 -0.06
CA SER A 245 -15.97 14.93 -0.63
C SER A 245 -14.64 14.75 -1.37
N ALA A 246 -14.30 15.65 -2.30
CA ALA A 246 -13.18 15.46 -3.23
C ALA A 246 -11.85 15.15 -2.49
N VAL A 247 -11.39 13.89 -2.56
CA VAL A 247 -10.13 13.41 -1.95
C VAL A 247 -9.24 12.77 -3.00
N GLY A 248 -7.96 13.14 -3.04
CA GLY A 248 -6.99 12.55 -3.96
C GLY A 248 -6.45 11.23 -3.42
N VAL A 249 -6.95 10.09 -3.88
CA VAL A 249 -6.46 8.76 -3.47
C VAL A 249 -5.13 8.46 -4.16
N VAL A 250 -4.08 8.16 -3.38
CA VAL A 250 -2.73 7.95 -3.89
C VAL A 250 -2.42 6.47 -4.08
N TYR A 251 -1.95 6.12 -5.29
CA TYR A 251 -1.54 4.77 -5.66
C TYR A 251 -0.04 4.70 -5.96
N PRO A 252 0.78 3.99 -5.16
CA PRO A 252 2.19 3.80 -5.46
C PRO A 252 2.44 2.91 -6.69
N ASN A 253 3.54 3.13 -7.41
CA ASN A 253 3.94 2.30 -8.56
C ASN A 253 4.03 0.80 -8.21
N PHE A 254 4.58 0.45 -7.06
CA PHE A 254 4.65 -0.95 -6.63
C PHE A 254 3.27 -1.61 -6.55
N ASN A 255 2.27 -0.90 -6.02
CA ASN A 255 0.90 -1.39 -5.88
C ASN A 255 0.25 -1.62 -7.24
N VAL A 256 0.47 -0.68 -8.17
CA VAL A 256 -0.02 -0.78 -9.55
C VAL A 256 0.70 -1.89 -10.31
N VAL A 257 1.99 -2.13 -10.13
CA VAL A 257 2.71 -3.14 -10.93
C VAL A 257 2.47 -4.56 -10.41
N THR A 258 2.50 -4.77 -9.10
CA THR A 258 2.51 -6.12 -8.51
C THR A 258 1.17 -6.84 -8.61
N MET A 259 0.08 -6.17 -8.23
CA MET A 259 -1.23 -6.83 -8.12
C MET A 259 -1.96 -6.97 -9.43
N THR A 260 -1.59 -6.13 -10.38
CA THR A 260 -2.32 -5.91 -11.62
C THR A 260 -2.30 -7.12 -12.55
N LYS A 261 -1.16 -7.81 -12.65
CA LYS A 261 -1.05 -9.11 -13.32
C LYS A 261 -1.78 -10.22 -12.56
N TRP A 262 -1.62 -10.22 -11.23
CA TRP A 262 -2.20 -11.25 -10.38
C TRP A 262 -3.73 -11.23 -10.43
N ARG A 263 -4.35 -10.04 -10.34
CA ARG A 263 -5.81 -9.89 -10.30
C ARG A 263 -6.47 -10.26 -11.62
N LEU A 264 -5.92 -9.87 -12.77
CA LEU A 264 -6.48 -10.27 -14.07
C LEU A 264 -6.50 -11.79 -14.22
N LYS A 265 -5.37 -12.44 -13.94
CA LYS A 265 -5.26 -13.89 -14.07
C LYS A 265 -6.17 -14.62 -13.08
N ASN A 266 -6.10 -14.27 -11.79
CA ASN A 266 -6.69 -15.09 -10.72
C ASN A 266 -8.14 -14.72 -10.41
N VAL A 267 -8.50 -13.44 -10.47
CA VAL A 267 -9.88 -13.00 -10.24
C VAL A 267 -10.69 -13.19 -11.51
N PHE A 268 -10.23 -12.59 -12.62
CA PHE A 268 -11.02 -12.47 -13.84
C PHE A 268 -10.77 -13.56 -14.89
N SER A 269 -9.93 -14.56 -14.58
CA SER A 269 -9.50 -15.61 -15.53
C SER A 269 -8.86 -15.07 -16.82
N SER A 270 -8.36 -13.83 -16.78
CA SER A 270 -7.77 -13.16 -17.93
C SER A 270 -6.28 -13.50 -18.06
N ARG A 271 -5.97 -14.45 -18.95
CA ARG A 271 -4.61 -14.88 -19.28
C ARG A 271 -3.93 -13.90 -20.23
N VAL A 272 -2.60 -13.96 -20.34
CA VAL A 272 -1.81 -13.16 -21.29
C VAL A 272 -2.32 -13.40 -22.72
N GLN A 273 -2.28 -12.38 -23.58
CA GLN A 273 -2.65 -12.42 -25.00
C GLN A 273 -4.15 -12.67 -25.30
N ILE A 274 -5.04 -12.57 -24.31
CA ILE A 274 -6.49 -12.55 -24.60
C ILE A 274 -7.00 -11.11 -24.72
N VAL A 275 -8.13 -10.94 -25.40
CA VAL A 275 -8.84 -9.66 -25.49
C VAL A 275 -9.69 -9.46 -24.22
N TRP A 276 -9.37 -8.42 -23.48
CA TRP A 276 -10.06 -7.98 -22.27
C TRP A 276 -10.75 -6.65 -22.54
N TRP A 277 -11.98 -6.49 -22.06
CA TRP A 277 -12.70 -5.23 -22.21
C TRP A 277 -13.36 -4.77 -20.92
N ALA A 278 -12.90 -3.65 -20.38
CA ALA A 278 -13.63 -2.92 -19.35
C ALA A 278 -14.41 -1.77 -20.00
N ALA A 279 -15.73 -1.88 -20.07
CA ALA A 279 -16.63 -0.85 -20.56
C ALA A 279 -16.85 0.21 -19.46
N SER A 280 -15.85 1.07 -19.30
CA SER A 280 -15.83 2.17 -18.34
C SER A 280 -15.09 3.37 -18.92
N ASP A 281 -14.91 4.41 -18.11
CA ASP A 281 -14.19 5.63 -18.46
C ASP A 281 -12.82 5.68 -17.76
N LEU A 282 -11.83 6.32 -18.40
CA LEU A 282 -10.48 6.50 -17.84
C LEU A 282 -10.48 7.43 -16.62
N GLY A 283 -11.48 8.29 -16.43
CA GLY A 283 -11.63 9.13 -15.24
C GLY A 283 -12.03 8.34 -13.98
N TRP A 284 -12.42 7.07 -14.10
CA TRP A 284 -12.75 6.21 -12.98
C TRP A 284 -11.61 5.26 -12.65
N VAL A 285 -11.55 4.78 -11.39
CA VAL A 285 -10.54 3.80 -10.96
C VAL A 285 -10.61 2.48 -11.76
N VAL A 286 -11.80 2.15 -12.30
CA VAL A 286 -12.00 1.04 -13.24
C VAL A 286 -11.19 1.23 -14.50
N GLY A 287 -11.18 2.44 -15.08
CA GLY A 287 -10.41 2.74 -16.28
C GLY A 287 -8.91 2.63 -16.04
N HIS A 288 -8.43 3.23 -14.95
CA HIS A 288 -7.03 3.08 -14.54
C HIS A 288 -6.68 1.60 -14.38
N SER A 289 -7.49 0.87 -13.61
CA SER A 289 -7.18 -0.50 -13.21
C SER A 289 -7.32 -1.50 -14.33
N TYR A 290 -8.38 -1.43 -15.13
CA TYR A 290 -8.82 -2.50 -16.02
C TYR A 290 -8.98 -2.08 -17.49
N ILE A 291 -8.85 -0.79 -17.84
CA ILE A 291 -8.66 -0.37 -19.25
C ILE A 291 -7.16 -0.21 -19.53
N ALA A 292 -6.42 0.47 -18.65
CA ALA A 292 -5.02 0.81 -18.85
C ALA A 292 -4.06 -0.17 -18.15
N TYR A 293 -3.81 -0.02 -16.85
CA TYR A 293 -2.68 -0.65 -16.19
C TYR A 293 -2.74 -2.18 -16.23
N ALA A 294 -3.87 -2.81 -15.89
CA ALA A 294 -3.95 -4.28 -15.87
C ALA A 294 -3.77 -4.99 -17.19
N PRO A 295 -4.59 -4.72 -18.19
CA PRO A 295 -4.46 -5.44 -19.43
C PRO A 295 -3.10 -5.16 -20.08
N LEU A 296 -2.60 -3.92 -20.06
CA LEU A 296 -1.32 -3.58 -20.68
C LEU A 296 -0.12 -4.23 -19.96
N LEU A 297 -0.10 -4.24 -18.62
CA LEU A 297 0.99 -4.87 -17.87
C LEU A 297 0.93 -6.40 -17.89
N ASN A 298 -0.24 -6.99 -18.02
CA ASN A 298 -0.41 -8.44 -18.16
C ASN A 298 -0.14 -8.93 -19.60
N GLY A 299 -0.08 -8.03 -20.59
CA GLY A 299 0.12 -8.37 -22.00
C GLY A 299 -1.17 -8.81 -22.71
N ASN A 300 -2.31 -8.25 -22.30
CA ASN A 300 -3.59 -8.37 -22.97
C ASN A 300 -3.76 -7.32 -24.06
N THR A 301 -4.68 -7.60 -24.97
CA THR A 301 -5.31 -6.56 -25.79
C THR A 301 -6.42 -5.93 -24.95
N THR A 302 -6.43 -4.59 -24.84
CA THR A 302 -7.49 -3.83 -24.18
C THR A 302 -8.31 -3.07 -25.22
N ILE A 303 -9.60 -2.94 -24.98
CA ILE A 303 -10.51 -2.14 -25.82
C ILE A 303 -10.78 -0.82 -25.12
N LEU A 304 -10.44 0.28 -25.78
CA LEU A 304 -10.89 1.63 -25.44
C LEU A 304 -12.13 1.93 -26.28
N PHE A 305 -13.29 2.01 -25.63
CA PHE A 305 -14.57 2.23 -26.29
C PHE A 305 -15.03 3.68 -26.11
N GLU A 306 -15.12 4.42 -27.21
CA GLU A 306 -15.69 5.76 -27.25
C GLU A 306 -17.15 5.67 -27.70
N GLY A 307 -18.06 5.52 -26.75
CA GLY A 307 -19.48 5.42 -27.05
C GLY A 307 -20.34 5.22 -25.81
N LYS A 308 -21.61 4.91 -26.03
CA LYS A 308 -22.60 4.65 -24.99
C LYS A 308 -23.10 3.21 -25.11
N PRO A 309 -23.65 2.62 -24.03
CA PRO A 309 -24.29 1.30 -24.11
C PRO A 309 -25.47 1.25 -25.09
N VAL A 310 -26.08 2.40 -25.36
CA VAL A 310 -27.23 2.58 -26.25
C VAL A 310 -27.06 3.86 -27.07
N GLY A 311 -27.69 3.92 -28.24
CA GLY A 311 -27.65 5.09 -29.12
C GLY A 311 -26.32 5.33 -29.85
N THR A 312 -25.36 4.39 -29.82
CA THR A 312 -24.12 4.44 -30.60
C THR A 312 -23.78 3.12 -31.31
N PRO A 313 -24.54 2.73 -32.35
CA PRO A 313 -25.78 3.35 -32.81
C PRO A 313 -27.04 2.80 -32.11
N ASP A 314 -26.96 1.61 -31.52
CA ASP A 314 -28.11 0.84 -31.02
C ASP A 314 -27.72 0.01 -29.76
N PRO A 315 -28.68 -0.58 -29.02
CA PRO A 315 -28.41 -1.42 -27.83
C PRO A 315 -27.60 -2.69 -28.12
N GLY A 316 -27.32 -3.02 -29.38
CA GLY A 316 -26.50 -4.15 -29.80
C GLY A 316 -24.99 -3.91 -29.72
N VAL A 317 -24.54 -2.68 -29.47
CA VAL A 317 -23.11 -2.30 -29.57
C VAL A 317 -22.19 -3.15 -28.70
N TYR A 318 -22.60 -3.51 -27.49
CA TYR A 318 -21.77 -4.35 -26.62
C TYR A 318 -21.59 -5.74 -27.21
N PHE A 319 -22.68 -6.38 -27.66
CA PHE A 319 -22.62 -7.71 -28.27
C PHE A 319 -21.84 -7.70 -29.60
N ARG A 320 -21.95 -6.62 -30.38
CA ARG A 320 -21.12 -6.40 -31.56
C ARG A 320 -19.63 -6.39 -31.22
N ILE A 321 -19.23 -5.59 -30.23
CA ILE A 321 -17.82 -5.50 -29.79
C ILE A 321 -17.33 -6.85 -29.26
N LEU A 322 -18.13 -7.55 -28.46
CA LEU A 322 -17.79 -8.89 -27.98
C LEU A 322 -17.50 -9.84 -29.14
N ARG A 323 -18.30 -9.76 -30.21
CA ARG A 323 -18.21 -10.64 -31.38
C ARG A 323 -17.10 -10.26 -32.35
N GLU A 324 -16.96 -8.99 -32.70
CA GLU A 324 -16.02 -8.50 -33.72
C GLU A 324 -14.57 -8.48 -33.23
N HIS A 325 -14.36 -8.36 -31.92
CA HIS A 325 -13.03 -8.30 -31.31
C HIS A 325 -12.67 -9.53 -30.48
N ASP A 326 -13.45 -10.62 -30.57
CA ASP A 326 -13.17 -11.88 -29.86
C ASP A 326 -12.91 -11.66 -28.36
N VAL A 327 -13.74 -10.82 -27.73
CA VAL A 327 -13.59 -10.48 -26.31
C VAL A 327 -13.83 -11.72 -25.48
N LYS A 328 -12.85 -12.07 -24.63
CA LYS A 328 -12.95 -13.25 -23.76
C LYS A 328 -13.61 -12.96 -22.42
N ALA A 329 -13.36 -11.78 -21.87
CA ALA A 329 -13.96 -11.36 -20.61
C ALA A 329 -14.21 -9.86 -20.63
N MET A 330 -15.36 -9.49 -20.06
CA MET A 330 -15.83 -8.11 -20.02
C MET A 330 -16.07 -7.67 -18.58
N PHE A 331 -15.80 -6.39 -18.30
CA PHE A 331 -16.14 -5.72 -17.05
C PHE A 331 -17.04 -4.52 -17.34
N VAL A 332 -18.14 -4.35 -16.60
CA VAL A 332 -19.08 -3.25 -16.84
C VAL A 332 -19.86 -2.86 -15.57
N ALA A 333 -20.39 -1.64 -15.53
CA ALA A 333 -21.34 -1.25 -14.49
C ALA A 333 -22.76 -1.79 -14.77
N PRO A 334 -23.51 -2.27 -13.76
CA PRO A 334 -24.92 -2.66 -13.89
C PRO A 334 -25.82 -1.62 -14.57
N THR A 335 -25.60 -0.31 -14.35
CA THR A 335 -26.37 0.78 -14.97
C THR A 335 -26.32 0.74 -16.49
N ALA A 336 -25.17 0.39 -17.07
CA ALA A 336 -25.06 0.27 -18.52
C ALA A 336 -25.92 -0.90 -19.02
N LEU A 337 -25.91 -2.04 -18.31
CA LEU A 337 -26.74 -3.20 -18.64
C LEU A 337 -28.23 -2.89 -18.49
N ARG A 338 -28.63 -2.14 -17.45
CA ARG A 338 -30.02 -1.66 -17.30
C ARG A 338 -30.46 -0.77 -18.45
N ALA A 339 -29.58 0.10 -18.94
CA ALA A 339 -29.88 0.94 -20.10
C ALA A 339 -30.10 0.10 -21.36
N VAL A 340 -29.25 -0.90 -21.61
CA VAL A 340 -29.43 -1.84 -22.73
C VAL A 340 -30.73 -2.63 -22.57
N ARG A 341 -30.96 -3.25 -21.41
CA ARG A 341 -32.19 -4.01 -21.11
C ARG A 341 -33.45 -3.19 -21.34
N ARG A 342 -33.45 -1.92 -20.94
CA ARG A 342 -34.61 -1.03 -21.12
C ARG A 342 -34.96 -0.83 -22.59
N GLU A 343 -33.96 -0.72 -23.47
CA GLU A 343 -34.18 -0.54 -24.92
C GLU A 343 -34.34 -1.87 -25.68
N ASP A 344 -33.80 -2.96 -25.14
CA ASP A 344 -33.88 -4.31 -25.71
C ASP A 344 -34.25 -5.37 -24.64
N PRO A 345 -35.50 -5.36 -24.12
CA PRO A 345 -35.90 -6.25 -23.03
C PRO A 345 -35.80 -7.74 -23.38
N GLU A 346 -36.04 -8.09 -24.64
CA GLU A 346 -35.99 -9.47 -25.15
C GLU A 346 -34.61 -9.88 -25.68
N ALA A 347 -33.60 -9.00 -25.55
CA ALA A 347 -32.24 -9.19 -26.05
C ALA A 347 -32.18 -9.55 -27.55
N ASP A 348 -33.05 -8.95 -28.38
CA ASP A 348 -33.14 -9.19 -29.81
C ASP A 348 -31.90 -8.71 -30.57
N TYR A 349 -31.28 -7.62 -30.12
CA TYR A 349 -30.01 -7.19 -30.71
C TYR A 349 -28.88 -8.14 -30.35
N ALA A 350 -28.87 -8.69 -29.14
CA ALA A 350 -27.88 -9.69 -28.75
C ALA A 350 -27.93 -10.91 -29.69
N LYS A 351 -29.12 -11.36 -30.10
CA LYS A 351 -29.32 -12.51 -31.01
C LYS A 351 -28.58 -12.34 -32.35
N LYS A 352 -28.43 -11.10 -32.85
CA LYS A 352 -27.74 -10.81 -34.14
C LYS A 352 -26.24 -11.13 -34.11
N TYR A 353 -25.63 -11.14 -32.92
CA TYR A 353 -24.19 -11.31 -32.75
C TYR A 353 -23.82 -12.67 -32.14
N LYS A 354 -24.83 -13.52 -31.88
CA LYS A 354 -24.63 -14.89 -31.44
C LYS A 354 -24.15 -15.77 -32.60
N PRO A 355 -23.37 -16.83 -32.32
CA PRO A 355 -22.83 -17.21 -31.01
C PRO A 355 -21.59 -16.39 -30.59
N LEU A 356 -21.46 -16.15 -29.28
CA LEU A 356 -20.30 -15.50 -28.63
C LEU A 356 -19.23 -16.55 -28.26
N HIS A 357 -18.60 -17.16 -29.26
CA HIS A 357 -17.71 -18.32 -29.09
C HIS A 357 -16.57 -18.10 -28.09
N GLU A 358 -15.90 -16.95 -28.15
CA GLU A 358 -14.72 -16.66 -27.32
C GLU A 358 -15.07 -16.13 -25.93
N PHE A 359 -16.30 -15.64 -25.74
CA PHE A 359 -16.72 -15.00 -24.49
C PHE A 359 -16.89 -16.01 -23.37
N GLN A 360 -16.30 -15.72 -22.20
CA GLN A 360 -16.23 -16.62 -21.06
C GLN A 360 -17.06 -16.13 -19.87
N ALA A 361 -16.94 -14.85 -19.51
CA ALA A 361 -17.63 -14.30 -18.35
C ALA A 361 -17.78 -12.78 -18.43
N LEU A 362 -18.89 -12.29 -17.88
CA LEU A 362 -19.13 -10.88 -17.59
C LEU A 362 -18.90 -10.63 -16.10
N PHE A 363 -18.15 -9.58 -15.78
CA PHE A 363 -17.94 -9.10 -14.43
C PHE A 363 -18.65 -7.76 -14.26
N VAL A 364 -19.37 -7.59 -13.16
CA VAL A 364 -20.10 -6.36 -12.85
C VAL A 364 -19.63 -5.79 -11.52
N ALA A 365 -19.52 -4.46 -11.43
CA ALA A 365 -19.16 -3.77 -10.20
C ALA A 365 -19.52 -2.28 -10.26
N GLY A 366 -19.28 -1.57 -9.14
CA GLY A 366 -19.46 -0.12 -9.01
C GLY A 366 -20.79 0.27 -8.37
N GLU A 367 -21.74 -0.68 -8.31
CA GLU A 367 -23.05 -0.56 -7.69
C GLU A 367 -23.68 -1.95 -7.58
N HIS A 368 -24.82 -2.05 -6.90
CA HIS A 368 -25.58 -3.28 -6.81
C HIS A 368 -26.12 -3.72 -8.18
N CYS A 369 -25.89 -5.00 -8.53
CA CYS A 369 -26.50 -5.63 -9.68
C CYS A 369 -27.78 -6.36 -9.26
N ASP A 370 -28.92 -5.76 -9.57
CA ASP A 370 -30.22 -6.34 -9.28
C ASP A 370 -30.41 -7.69 -10.01
N LYS A 371 -31.22 -8.56 -9.40
CA LYS A 371 -31.47 -9.92 -9.89
C LYS A 371 -31.96 -9.93 -11.33
N GLU A 372 -32.88 -9.04 -11.68
CA GLU A 372 -33.48 -8.97 -13.02
C GLU A 372 -32.42 -8.60 -14.06
N THR A 373 -31.51 -7.66 -13.76
CA THR A 373 -30.42 -7.26 -14.67
C THR A 373 -29.43 -8.40 -14.86
N MET A 374 -29.11 -9.11 -13.77
CA MET A 374 -28.23 -10.26 -13.80
C MET A 374 -28.81 -11.41 -14.63
N GLU A 375 -30.10 -11.72 -14.45
CA GLU A 375 -30.79 -12.78 -15.20
C GLU A 375 -30.95 -12.43 -16.68
N TRP A 376 -31.37 -11.20 -16.99
CA TRP A 376 -31.42 -10.71 -18.37
C TRP A 376 -30.05 -10.80 -19.05
N SER A 377 -28.98 -10.36 -18.36
CA SER A 377 -27.62 -10.40 -18.90
C SER A 377 -27.16 -11.83 -19.18
N ARG A 378 -27.46 -12.78 -18.30
CA ARG A 378 -27.16 -14.22 -18.52
C ARG A 378 -27.88 -14.74 -19.77
N ASN A 379 -29.14 -14.37 -19.99
CA ASN A 379 -29.89 -14.76 -21.19
C ASN A 379 -29.29 -14.13 -22.47
N ALA A 380 -29.02 -12.82 -22.43
CA ALA A 380 -28.41 -12.10 -23.54
C ALA A 380 -27.04 -12.70 -23.92
N LEU A 381 -26.30 -13.20 -22.93
CA LEU A 381 -24.97 -13.81 -23.07
C LEU A 381 -24.98 -15.34 -23.16
N GLU A 382 -26.06 -15.99 -23.61
CA GLU A 382 -26.10 -17.45 -23.86
C GLU A 382 -25.79 -18.32 -22.63
N GLY A 383 -26.24 -17.87 -21.46
CA GLY A 383 -26.04 -18.57 -20.18
C GLY A 383 -24.64 -18.44 -19.60
N LYS A 384 -23.78 -17.58 -20.17
CA LYS A 384 -22.43 -17.33 -19.65
C LYS A 384 -22.50 -16.67 -18.26
N PRO A 385 -21.53 -16.95 -17.39
CA PRO A 385 -21.46 -16.34 -16.06
C PRO A 385 -21.53 -14.81 -16.07
N VAL A 386 -22.35 -14.28 -15.17
CA VAL A 386 -22.40 -12.86 -14.81
C VAL A 386 -22.09 -12.79 -13.32
N LEU A 387 -20.95 -12.19 -12.99
CA LEU A 387 -20.30 -12.29 -11.68
C LEU A 387 -20.13 -10.90 -11.07
N ASP A 388 -20.83 -10.66 -9.97
CA ASP A 388 -20.69 -9.43 -9.19
C ASP A 388 -19.39 -9.44 -8.38
N ASN A 389 -18.79 -8.27 -8.21
CA ASN A 389 -17.61 -8.03 -7.38
C ASN A 389 -17.67 -6.63 -6.77
N TRP A 390 -17.23 -6.51 -5.52
CA TRP A 390 -17.29 -5.25 -4.78
C TRP A 390 -15.90 -4.73 -4.41
N TRP A 391 -15.72 -3.43 -4.60
CA TRP A 391 -14.50 -2.66 -4.33
C TRP A 391 -14.72 -1.17 -4.52
N GLN A 392 -13.68 -0.38 -4.20
CA GLN A 392 -13.77 1.08 -4.12
C GLN A 392 -12.56 1.76 -4.77
N THR A 393 -12.65 3.08 -4.94
CA THR A 393 -11.52 3.91 -5.43
C THR A 393 -10.32 3.86 -4.51
N GLU A 394 -10.48 3.49 -3.25
CA GLU A 394 -9.46 3.34 -2.24
C GLU A 394 -8.75 1.97 -2.32
N THR A 395 -9.46 0.93 -2.76
CA THR A 395 -8.90 -0.42 -2.80
C THR A 395 -8.27 -0.76 -4.14
N GLY A 396 -8.72 -0.12 -5.22
CA GLY A 396 -8.11 -0.23 -6.55
C GLY A 396 -8.37 -1.55 -7.26
N TRP A 397 -8.91 -2.55 -6.57
CA TRP A 397 -9.33 -3.83 -7.11
C TRP A 397 -10.33 -4.54 -6.18
N ALA A 398 -10.93 -5.62 -6.70
CA ALA A 398 -11.97 -6.41 -6.04
C ALA A 398 -11.57 -6.83 -4.61
N ILE A 399 -12.33 -6.37 -3.61
CA ILE A 399 -12.25 -6.84 -2.22
C ILE A 399 -12.92 -8.20 -2.13
N THR A 400 -14.09 -8.32 -2.74
CA THR A 400 -14.84 -9.57 -2.88
C THR A 400 -15.12 -9.88 -4.35
N SER A 401 -15.05 -11.15 -4.73
CA SER A 401 -15.37 -11.60 -6.08
C SER A 401 -15.55 -13.12 -6.13
N THR A 402 -16.18 -13.61 -7.20
CA THR A 402 -15.99 -14.98 -7.64
C THR A 402 -14.69 -15.07 -8.44
N CYS A 403 -13.62 -15.60 -7.83
CA CYS A 403 -12.30 -15.70 -8.45
C CYS A 403 -12.26 -16.82 -9.52
N ALA A 404 -12.79 -16.51 -10.70
CA ALA A 404 -12.91 -17.44 -11.82
C ALA A 404 -11.56 -18.05 -12.23
N GLY A 405 -10.49 -17.27 -12.18
CA GLY A 405 -9.13 -17.73 -12.51
C GLY A 405 -8.52 -18.71 -11.50
N MET A 406 -9.06 -18.76 -10.28
CA MET A 406 -8.69 -19.72 -9.24
C MET A 406 -9.60 -20.96 -9.21
N GLY A 407 -10.53 -21.08 -10.17
CA GLY A 407 -11.42 -22.24 -10.28
C GLY A 407 -12.58 -22.22 -9.29
N MET A 408 -12.98 -21.05 -8.78
CA MET A 408 -14.20 -20.94 -7.98
C MET A 408 -15.46 -21.27 -8.81
N ASN A 409 -16.53 -21.66 -8.11
CA ASN A 409 -17.82 -21.92 -8.73
C ASN A 409 -18.36 -20.64 -9.40
N LEU A 410 -18.56 -20.67 -10.72
CA LEU A 410 -19.04 -19.53 -11.53
C LEU A 410 -20.55 -19.29 -11.42
N LYS A 411 -21.21 -19.95 -10.46
CA LYS A 411 -22.63 -19.78 -10.10
C LYS A 411 -22.73 -19.47 -8.59
N PRO A 412 -22.26 -18.29 -8.15
CA PRO A 412 -22.41 -17.88 -6.75
C PRO A 412 -23.90 -17.65 -6.42
N PRO A 413 -24.26 -17.62 -5.12
CA PRO A 413 -25.60 -17.21 -4.69
C PRO A 413 -25.95 -15.82 -5.23
N THR A 414 -27.21 -15.66 -5.68
CA THR A 414 -27.72 -14.38 -6.20
C THR A 414 -27.72 -13.30 -5.11
N GLY A 415 -27.43 -12.06 -5.49
CA GLY A 415 -27.39 -10.91 -4.56
C GLY A 415 -26.10 -10.78 -3.75
N THR A 416 -25.12 -11.65 -3.99
CA THR A 416 -23.80 -11.59 -3.34
C THR A 416 -22.76 -10.96 -4.28
N ALA A 417 -21.76 -10.28 -3.70
CA ALA A 417 -20.60 -9.74 -4.39
C ALA A 417 -19.40 -10.71 -4.38
N GLY A 418 -19.65 -12.01 -4.20
CA GLY A 418 -18.62 -13.05 -4.09
C GLY A 418 -18.00 -13.18 -2.69
N LYS A 419 -16.89 -13.91 -2.60
CA LYS A 419 -16.13 -14.12 -1.35
C LYS A 419 -14.93 -13.17 -1.29
N ALA A 420 -14.37 -12.97 -0.10
CA ALA A 420 -13.13 -12.22 0.06
C ALA A 420 -12.04 -12.76 -0.88
N VAL A 421 -11.44 -11.86 -1.67
CA VAL A 421 -10.35 -12.22 -2.58
C VAL A 421 -9.06 -12.39 -1.76
N PRO A 422 -8.15 -13.33 -2.10
CA PRO A 422 -6.93 -13.55 -1.31
C PRO A 422 -6.15 -12.26 -1.02
N GLY A 423 -5.85 -12.04 0.26
CA GLY A 423 -5.20 -10.83 0.77
C GLY A 423 -6.15 -9.90 1.53
N TRP A 424 -7.46 -9.96 1.26
CA TRP A 424 -8.46 -9.21 2.02
C TRP A 424 -9.00 -10.03 3.19
N ASP A 425 -8.80 -9.57 4.43
CA ASP A 425 -9.44 -10.16 5.62
C ASP A 425 -10.72 -9.39 5.94
N VAL A 426 -11.80 -9.71 5.22
CA VAL A 426 -13.10 -9.04 5.36
C VAL A 426 -13.79 -9.51 6.65
N LYS A 427 -14.35 -8.56 7.40
CA LYS A 427 -15.22 -8.77 8.56
C LYS A 427 -16.52 -8.00 8.40
N VAL A 428 -17.58 -8.53 9.00
CA VAL A 428 -18.81 -7.79 9.26
C VAL A 428 -18.87 -7.55 10.76
N LEU A 429 -18.92 -6.29 11.17
CA LEU A 429 -18.83 -5.86 12.55
C LEU A 429 -20.16 -5.28 13.04
N ARG A 430 -20.54 -5.63 14.27
CA ARG A 430 -21.63 -4.97 15.00
C ARG A 430 -21.19 -3.58 15.49
N LYS A 431 -22.14 -2.82 16.05
CA LYS A 431 -21.87 -1.48 16.59
C LYS A 431 -20.85 -1.47 17.74
N ASP A 432 -20.78 -2.56 18.51
CA ASP A 432 -19.80 -2.74 19.59
C ASP A 432 -18.44 -3.28 19.11
N LEU A 433 -18.25 -3.34 17.77
CA LEU A 433 -17.07 -3.86 17.08
C LEU A 433 -16.83 -5.37 17.26
N THR A 434 -17.79 -6.11 17.80
CA THR A 434 -17.78 -7.57 17.75
C THR A 434 -18.09 -8.07 16.34
N THR A 435 -17.67 -9.29 16.00
CA THR A 435 -18.03 -9.90 14.71
C THR A 435 -19.51 -10.24 14.70
N ALA A 436 -20.21 -9.88 13.61
CA ALA A 436 -21.61 -10.23 13.39
C ALA A 436 -21.75 -11.73 13.09
N GLU A 437 -22.89 -12.32 13.47
CA GLU A 437 -23.20 -13.70 13.10
C GLU A 437 -23.39 -13.84 11.58
N PRO A 438 -23.28 -15.05 11.01
CA PRO A 438 -23.65 -15.29 9.62
C PRO A 438 -25.07 -14.78 9.29
N GLY A 439 -25.19 -14.00 8.20
CA GLY A 439 -26.43 -13.37 7.77
C GLY A 439 -26.85 -12.13 8.58
N GLU A 440 -26.14 -11.77 9.65
CA GLU A 440 -26.42 -10.57 10.42
C GLU A 440 -25.86 -9.32 9.74
N LEU A 441 -26.71 -8.30 9.61
CA LEU A 441 -26.34 -7.01 9.03
C LEU A 441 -25.40 -6.24 9.97
N GLY A 442 -24.22 -5.90 9.46
CA GLY A 442 -23.24 -5.08 10.15
C GLY A 442 -22.46 -4.17 9.21
N GLN A 443 -21.45 -3.51 9.75
CA GLN A 443 -20.51 -2.70 8.99
C GLN A 443 -19.43 -3.60 8.40
N ILE A 444 -19.22 -3.52 7.09
CA ILE A 444 -18.18 -4.27 6.41
C ILE A 444 -16.85 -3.52 6.66
N ALA A 445 -15.85 -4.23 7.18
CA ALA A 445 -14.53 -3.68 7.44
C ALA A 445 -13.46 -4.68 6.99
N VAL A 446 -12.25 -4.20 6.69
CA VAL A 446 -11.12 -5.06 6.34
C VAL A 446 -10.08 -4.99 7.45
N LYS A 447 -9.71 -6.12 8.03
CA LYS A 447 -8.67 -6.18 9.07
C LYS A 447 -7.31 -5.80 8.48
N LEU A 448 -6.55 -4.98 9.22
CA LEU A 448 -5.22 -4.57 8.79
C LEU A 448 -4.17 -5.69 8.96
N PRO A 449 -3.11 -5.71 8.13
CA PRO A 449 -2.81 -4.76 7.05
C PRO A 449 -3.64 -5.01 5.77
N LEU A 450 -3.90 -3.95 5.00
CA LEU A 450 -4.49 -4.08 3.67
C LEU A 450 -3.54 -4.81 2.71
N PRO A 451 -4.06 -5.56 1.72
CA PRO A 451 -3.20 -6.22 0.75
C PRO A 451 -2.52 -5.20 -0.18
N PRO A 452 -1.46 -5.62 -0.90
CA PRO A 452 -0.88 -4.81 -1.96
C PRO A 452 -1.96 -4.38 -2.96
N GLY A 453 -1.71 -3.28 -3.68
CA GLY A 453 -2.68 -2.75 -4.65
C GLY A 453 -3.71 -1.77 -4.08
N ALA A 454 -3.91 -1.73 -2.75
CA ALA A 454 -4.72 -0.70 -2.09
C ALA A 454 -4.01 0.67 -2.10
N PHE A 455 -4.75 1.74 -1.88
CA PHE A 455 -4.20 3.08 -1.63
C PHE A 455 -3.22 3.13 -0.45
N SER A 456 -2.29 4.07 -0.48
CA SER A 456 -1.31 4.25 0.60
C SER A 456 -1.58 5.48 1.46
N THR A 457 -2.24 6.50 0.91
CA THR A 457 -2.58 7.75 1.60
C THR A 457 -3.57 8.58 0.77
N LEU A 458 -3.97 9.73 1.30
CA LEU A 458 -4.61 10.81 0.53
C LEU A 458 -3.58 11.91 0.21
N TRP A 459 -3.64 12.45 -1.00
CA TRP A 459 -2.77 13.51 -1.50
C TRP A 459 -2.85 14.74 -0.60
N GLU A 460 -1.72 15.14 -0.03
CA GLU A 460 -1.60 16.29 0.88
C GLU A 460 -2.64 16.26 2.03
N SER A 461 -3.05 15.08 2.49
CA SER A 461 -4.17 14.93 3.43
C SER A 461 -4.02 13.71 4.36
N GLU A 462 -2.84 13.53 4.96
CA GLU A 462 -2.53 12.34 5.79
C GLU A 462 -3.38 12.24 7.07
N GLU A 463 -3.65 13.34 7.76
CA GLU A 463 -4.51 13.32 8.96
C GLU A 463 -5.91 12.86 8.61
N ARG A 464 -6.47 13.42 7.53
CA ARG A 464 -7.76 13.03 7.01
C ARG A 464 -7.81 11.58 6.58
N PHE A 465 -6.74 11.04 5.99
CA PHE A 465 -6.64 9.61 5.66
C PHE A 465 -6.80 8.74 6.92
N LYS A 466 -6.13 9.11 8.02
CA LYS A 466 -6.24 8.41 9.32
C LYS A 466 -7.65 8.54 9.92
N ASP A 467 -8.16 9.76 9.99
CA ASP A 467 -9.47 10.06 10.57
C ASP A 467 -10.62 9.40 9.80
N THR A 468 -10.55 9.40 8.46
CA THR A 468 -11.62 8.90 7.59
C THR A 468 -11.69 7.38 7.62
N TYR A 469 -10.56 6.69 7.52
CA TYR A 469 -10.57 5.25 7.22
C TYR A 469 -10.12 4.35 8.38
N TYR A 470 -9.50 4.86 9.43
CA TYR A 470 -8.88 4.02 10.47
C TYR A 470 -9.24 4.41 11.91
N LYS A 471 -9.86 5.58 12.13
CA LYS A 471 -10.20 6.06 13.47
C LYS A 471 -11.51 5.47 14.00
N THR A 472 -12.52 5.36 13.14
CA THR A 472 -13.85 4.85 13.51
C THR A 472 -13.79 3.40 14.00
N ILE A 473 -12.96 2.58 13.35
CA ILE A 473 -12.79 1.16 13.66
C ILE A 473 -11.29 0.84 13.82
N PRO A 474 -10.72 1.03 15.02
CA PRO A 474 -9.30 0.81 15.25
C PRO A 474 -8.84 -0.61 14.86
N GLY A 475 -7.75 -0.71 14.09
CA GLY A 475 -7.22 -1.99 13.60
C GLY A 475 -7.86 -2.50 12.30
N TYR A 476 -8.82 -1.75 11.75
CA TYR A 476 -9.50 -2.06 10.50
C TYR A 476 -9.47 -0.87 9.54
N TYR A 477 -9.57 -1.17 8.26
CA TYR A 477 -9.99 -0.24 7.23
C TYR A 477 -11.52 -0.17 7.22
N ASP A 478 -12.05 1.01 7.50
CA ASP A 478 -13.48 1.31 7.41
C ASP A 478 -13.87 1.51 5.94
N THR A 479 -14.60 0.54 5.40
CA THR A 479 -15.10 0.59 4.01
C THR A 479 -16.27 1.56 3.88
N MET A 480 -16.91 1.91 5.01
CA MET A 480 -18.17 2.66 5.06
C MET A 480 -19.30 2.02 4.24
N ASP A 481 -19.22 0.71 4.05
CA ASP A 481 -20.28 -0.11 3.46
C ASP A 481 -20.86 -1.01 4.54
N ALA A 482 -22.15 -1.30 4.42
CA ALA A 482 -22.89 -2.16 5.32
C ALA A 482 -23.47 -3.35 4.56
N GLY A 483 -23.48 -4.50 5.21
CA GLY A 483 -23.91 -5.74 4.62
C GLY A 483 -23.77 -6.90 5.59
N PHE A 484 -23.92 -8.10 5.07
CA PHE A 484 -23.79 -9.33 5.84
C PHE A 484 -22.90 -10.32 5.10
N MET A 485 -22.38 -11.30 5.84
CA MET A 485 -21.61 -12.40 5.32
C MET A 485 -22.31 -13.69 5.68
N ASP A 486 -22.50 -14.60 4.73
CA ASP A 486 -23.11 -15.90 5.02
C ASP A 486 -22.11 -16.91 5.61
N GLU A 487 -22.60 -18.10 5.98
CA GLU A 487 -21.78 -19.18 6.57
C GLU A 487 -20.69 -19.68 5.60
N GLU A 488 -20.89 -19.50 4.29
CA GLU A 488 -19.92 -19.87 3.27
C GLU A 488 -18.91 -18.75 2.98
N GLY A 489 -19.06 -17.58 3.59
CA GLY A 489 -18.19 -16.42 3.41
C GLY A 489 -18.52 -15.57 2.17
N TYR A 490 -19.70 -15.71 1.57
CA TYR A 490 -20.16 -14.77 0.56
C TYR A 490 -20.62 -13.47 1.23
N VAL A 491 -20.24 -12.36 0.63
CA VAL A 491 -20.54 -11.03 1.16
C VAL A 491 -21.63 -10.39 0.31
N SER A 492 -22.64 -9.86 0.99
CA SER A 492 -23.74 -9.11 0.38
C SER A 492 -23.63 -7.66 0.82
N VAL A 493 -23.27 -6.77 -0.09
CA VAL A 493 -23.15 -5.32 0.17
C VAL A 493 -24.51 -4.67 -0.07
N MET A 494 -25.13 -4.16 0.99
CA MET A 494 -26.54 -3.74 0.97
C MET A 494 -26.72 -2.24 0.83
N ALA A 495 -25.81 -1.45 1.40
CA ALA A 495 -25.87 0.00 1.39
C ALA A 495 -24.52 0.58 1.80
N ARG A 496 -24.34 1.88 1.57
CA ARG A 496 -23.37 2.64 2.33
C ARG A 496 -23.79 2.73 3.79
N THR A 497 -22.86 2.86 4.73
CA THR A 497 -23.21 2.99 6.16
C THR A 497 -24.05 4.23 6.46
N ASP A 498 -23.91 5.31 5.68
CA ASP A 498 -24.76 6.51 5.74
C ASP A 498 -26.14 6.31 5.07
N ASP A 499 -26.28 5.32 4.18
CA ASP A 499 -27.54 4.93 3.55
C ASP A 499 -28.29 3.82 4.32
N VAL A 500 -27.78 3.40 5.50
CA VAL A 500 -28.48 2.49 6.43
C VAL A 500 -29.19 3.28 7.52
N ILE A 501 -30.49 3.06 7.64
CA ILE A 501 -31.32 3.69 8.65
C ILE A 501 -31.59 2.73 9.81
N ASN A 502 -31.80 3.28 11.01
CA ASN A 502 -32.08 2.50 12.21
C ASN A 502 -33.50 2.74 12.71
N VAL A 503 -34.39 1.78 12.43
CA VAL A 503 -35.82 1.88 12.75
C VAL A 503 -36.12 0.94 13.93
N ALA A 504 -36.38 1.52 15.10
CA ALA A 504 -36.68 0.78 16.33
C ALA A 504 -35.63 -0.28 16.70
N GLY A 505 -34.35 0.00 16.43
CA GLY A 505 -33.24 -0.94 16.68
C GLY A 505 -32.91 -1.86 15.51
N HIS A 506 -33.72 -1.88 14.45
CA HIS A 506 -33.46 -2.66 13.25
C HIS A 506 -32.74 -1.81 12.20
N ARG A 507 -31.59 -2.31 11.73
CA ARG A 507 -30.84 -1.69 10.64
C ARG A 507 -31.47 -2.09 9.31
N LEU A 508 -31.81 -1.11 8.49
CA LEU A 508 -32.46 -1.31 7.19
C LEU A 508 -31.69 -0.56 6.09
N SER A 509 -31.46 -1.22 4.97
CA SER A 509 -30.91 -0.56 3.76
C SER A 509 -32.01 0.27 3.10
N THR A 510 -31.73 1.54 2.83
CA THR A 510 -32.62 2.39 2.02
C THR A 510 -32.77 1.84 0.60
N GLY A 511 -31.71 1.27 0.01
CA GLY A 511 -31.75 0.63 -1.30
C GLY A 511 -32.68 -0.59 -1.35
N GLN A 512 -32.67 -1.44 -0.33
CA GLN A 512 -33.61 -2.58 -0.25
C GLN A 512 -35.07 -2.09 -0.17
N LEU A 513 -35.32 -1.01 0.58
CA LEU A 513 -36.64 -0.39 0.64
C LEU A 513 -37.05 0.17 -0.72
N GLU A 514 -36.13 0.84 -1.42
CA GLU A 514 -36.35 1.36 -2.79
C GLU A 514 -36.68 0.23 -3.77
N GLU A 515 -35.94 -0.87 -3.76
CA GLU A 515 -36.24 -2.05 -4.59
C GLU A 515 -37.62 -2.62 -4.28
N ALA A 516 -37.96 -2.78 -3.00
CA ALA A 516 -39.28 -3.27 -2.61
C ALA A 516 -40.41 -2.31 -3.01
N MET A 517 -40.15 -0.99 -3.06
CA MET A 517 -41.12 -0.02 -3.57
C MET A 517 -41.31 -0.15 -5.10
N LEU A 518 -40.23 -0.39 -5.84
CA LEU A 518 -40.23 -0.48 -7.31
C LEU A 518 -40.93 -1.72 -7.86
N GLU A 519 -41.23 -2.71 -7.01
CA GLU A 519 -42.16 -3.81 -7.33
C GLU A 519 -43.61 -3.33 -7.53
N SER A 520 -43.93 -2.08 -7.14
CA SER A 520 -45.20 -1.47 -7.47
C SER A 520 -45.29 -1.12 -8.96
N GLU A 521 -46.37 -1.55 -9.62
CA GLU A 521 -46.61 -1.26 -11.03
C GLU A 521 -46.71 0.26 -11.34
N TYR A 522 -46.99 1.09 -10.34
CA TYR A 522 -47.22 2.53 -10.47
C TYR A 522 -45.95 3.37 -10.49
N LEU A 523 -44.83 2.87 -9.93
CA LEU A 523 -43.62 3.66 -9.72
C LEU A 523 -42.63 3.52 -10.88
N ALA A 524 -42.13 4.67 -11.37
CA ALA A 524 -41.02 4.73 -12.30
C ALA A 524 -39.67 4.79 -11.57
N GLU A 525 -39.62 5.54 -10.47
CA GLU A 525 -38.44 5.67 -9.62
C GLU A 525 -38.86 5.82 -8.15
N ALA A 526 -37.98 5.40 -7.24
CA ALA A 526 -38.15 5.55 -5.81
C ALA A 526 -36.83 5.99 -5.15
N ALA A 527 -36.93 6.77 -4.08
CA ALA A 527 -35.82 7.04 -3.19
C ALA A 527 -36.29 6.92 -1.75
N VAL A 528 -35.47 6.37 -0.86
CA VAL A 528 -35.77 6.30 0.57
C VAL A 528 -34.69 7.03 1.35
N VAL A 529 -35.13 7.84 2.32
CA VAL A 529 -34.24 8.49 3.28
C VAL A 529 -34.72 8.22 4.71
N GLY A 530 -33.76 8.12 5.63
CA GLY A 530 -34.07 8.09 7.06
C GLY A 530 -34.35 9.48 7.58
N ILE A 531 -35.40 9.62 8.37
CA ILE A 531 -35.70 10.87 9.06
C ILE A 531 -35.88 10.62 10.56
N PRO A 532 -35.51 11.58 11.43
CA PRO A 532 -35.62 11.41 12.87
C PRO A 532 -37.05 11.13 13.35
N ASP A 533 -37.18 10.22 14.31
CA ASP A 533 -38.43 9.88 15.00
C ASP A 533 -38.16 9.67 16.50
N GLU A 534 -39.00 10.28 17.36
CA GLU A 534 -38.81 10.26 18.81
C GLU A 534 -38.83 8.86 19.43
N LEU A 535 -39.62 7.94 18.85
CA LEU A 535 -39.83 6.61 19.42
C LEU A 535 -38.92 5.57 18.76
N LYS A 536 -38.74 5.67 17.45
CA LYS A 536 -38.03 4.66 16.65
C LYS A 536 -36.58 5.04 16.35
N GLY A 537 -36.15 6.22 16.74
CA GLY A 537 -34.86 6.80 16.36
C GLY A 537 -34.93 7.38 14.95
N GLU A 538 -35.14 6.52 13.96
CA GLU A 538 -35.43 6.93 12.58
C GLU A 538 -36.65 6.18 12.03
N VAL A 539 -37.30 6.78 11.04
CA VAL A 539 -38.31 6.14 10.20
C VAL A 539 -37.99 6.37 8.73
N PRO A 540 -38.32 5.41 7.85
CA PRO A 540 -38.10 5.59 6.42
C PRO A 540 -39.15 6.53 5.81
N LEU A 541 -38.69 7.42 4.94
CA LEU A 541 -39.50 8.29 4.10
C LEU A 541 -39.23 7.96 2.62
N GLY A 542 -40.27 7.54 1.91
CA GLY A 542 -40.24 7.26 0.47
C GLY A 542 -40.59 8.48 -0.38
N LEU A 543 -39.77 8.78 -1.38
CA LEU A 543 -40.08 9.69 -2.48
C LEU A 543 -40.40 8.87 -3.71
N CYS A 544 -41.60 9.04 -4.24
CA CYS A 544 -42.16 8.26 -5.34
C CYS A 544 -42.25 9.12 -6.60
N VAL A 545 -41.70 8.63 -7.71
CA VAL A 545 -41.95 9.18 -9.05
C VAL A 545 -42.84 8.20 -9.80
N LEU A 546 -44.01 8.66 -10.25
CA LEU A 546 -44.99 7.81 -10.92
C LEU A 546 -44.62 7.57 -12.40
N LYS A 547 -45.04 6.42 -12.94
CA LYS A 547 -45.03 6.19 -14.39
C LYS A 547 -45.96 7.17 -15.10
N HIS A 548 -45.68 7.42 -16.38
CA HIS A 548 -46.51 8.31 -17.18
C HIS A 548 -47.94 7.77 -17.33
N GLY A 549 -48.94 8.64 -17.22
CA GLY A 549 -50.34 8.26 -17.40
C GLY A 549 -51.02 7.60 -16.19
N ILE A 550 -50.35 7.49 -15.04
CA ILE A 550 -51.00 7.03 -13.81
C ILE A 550 -51.96 8.11 -13.30
N THR A 551 -53.24 7.78 -13.23
CA THR A 551 -54.33 8.62 -12.70
C THR A 551 -54.93 8.07 -11.40
N VAL A 552 -54.33 7.01 -10.87
CA VAL A 552 -54.74 6.36 -9.61
C VAL A 552 -54.51 7.31 -8.45
N ASP A 553 -55.43 7.31 -7.48
CA ASP A 553 -55.31 8.10 -6.26
C ASP A 553 -54.05 7.71 -5.45
N ASN A 554 -53.38 8.72 -4.87
CA ASN A 554 -52.10 8.52 -4.17
C ASN A 554 -52.22 7.55 -3.00
N GLU A 555 -53.32 7.50 -2.25
CA GLU A 555 -53.45 6.54 -1.14
C GLU A 555 -53.49 5.10 -1.62
N LYS A 556 -54.14 4.83 -2.75
CA LYS A 556 -54.14 3.48 -3.35
C LYS A 556 -52.74 3.08 -3.81
N ILE A 557 -51.98 4.02 -4.37
CA ILE A 557 -50.58 3.80 -4.75
C ILE A 557 -49.76 3.49 -3.50
N PHE A 558 -49.92 4.30 -2.44
CA PHE A 558 -49.20 4.12 -1.18
C PHE A 558 -49.56 2.80 -0.49
N ASP A 559 -50.83 2.37 -0.49
CA ASP A 559 -51.24 1.07 0.02
C ASP A 559 -50.58 -0.10 -0.74
N ASN A 560 -50.52 -0.01 -2.06
CA ASN A 560 -49.84 -1.00 -2.89
C ASN A 560 -48.35 -1.08 -2.53
N VAL A 561 -47.67 0.08 -2.46
CA VAL A 561 -46.25 0.17 -2.10
C VAL A 561 -45.98 -0.36 -0.69
N ARG A 562 -46.81 0.00 0.30
CA ARG A 562 -46.75 -0.57 1.66
C ARG A 562 -46.87 -2.09 1.65
N GLY A 563 -47.77 -2.62 0.82
CA GLY A 563 -47.94 -4.05 0.60
C GLY A 563 -46.66 -4.73 0.10
N GLN A 564 -46.01 -4.16 -0.91
CA GLN A 564 -44.76 -4.71 -1.47
C GLN A 564 -43.61 -4.67 -0.46
N VAL A 565 -43.42 -3.54 0.24
CA VAL A 565 -42.40 -3.42 1.29
C VAL A 565 -42.64 -4.42 2.42
N ARG A 566 -43.88 -4.56 2.88
CA ARG A 566 -44.23 -5.53 3.94
C ARG A 566 -44.04 -6.98 3.50
N LYS A 567 -44.28 -7.30 2.23
CA LYS A 567 -44.08 -8.63 1.65
C LYS A 567 -42.59 -8.98 1.54
N ASN A 568 -41.77 -8.05 1.06
CA ASN A 568 -40.36 -8.30 0.74
C ASN A 568 -39.41 -8.13 1.94
N ILE A 569 -39.70 -7.20 2.85
CA ILE A 569 -38.84 -6.87 4.00
C ILE A 569 -39.49 -7.26 5.32
N GLY A 570 -40.81 -7.11 5.43
CA GLY A 570 -41.56 -7.42 6.64
C GLY A 570 -42.07 -6.19 7.37
N PRO A 571 -42.93 -6.39 8.40
CA PRO A 571 -43.54 -5.30 9.16
C PRO A 571 -42.52 -4.45 9.95
N VAL A 572 -41.33 -4.99 10.19
CA VAL A 572 -40.21 -4.33 10.89
C VAL A 572 -39.77 -3.04 10.21
N ALA A 573 -39.97 -2.90 8.89
CA ALA A 573 -39.63 -1.70 8.15
C ALA A 573 -40.43 -0.46 8.60
N SER A 574 -41.61 -0.64 9.20
CA SER A 574 -42.51 0.44 9.61
C SER A 574 -42.71 1.52 8.52
N PHE A 575 -42.78 1.09 7.26
CA PHE A 575 -42.76 1.97 6.09
C PHE A 575 -44.14 2.61 5.87
N ASN A 576 -44.33 3.83 6.38
CA ASN A 576 -45.63 4.53 6.33
C ASN A 576 -45.57 5.90 5.66
N LEU A 577 -44.41 6.56 5.63
CA LEU A 577 -44.27 7.92 5.13
C LEU A 577 -43.85 7.90 3.67
N MET A 578 -44.68 8.46 2.80
CA MET A 578 -44.39 8.57 1.38
C MET A 578 -44.90 9.88 0.81
N VAL A 579 -44.22 10.39 -0.22
CA VAL A 579 -44.65 11.54 -1.00
C VAL A 579 -44.45 11.29 -2.48
N VAL A 580 -45.36 11.79 -3.32
CA VAL A 580 -45.17 11.82 -4.76
C VAL A 580 -44.42 13.09 -5.16
N VAL A 581 -43.37 12.95 -5.95
CA VAL A 581 -42.55 14.05 -6.46
C VAL A 581 -42.40 13.93 -7.98
N PRO A 582 -42.25 15.06 -8.70
CA PRO A 582 -42.16 15.01 -10.16
C PRO A 582 -40.86 14.37 -10.67
N LYS A 583 -39.75 14.54 -9.94
CA LYS A 583 -38.43 13.99 -10.27
C LYS A 583 -37.58 13.90 -9.00
N LEU A 584 -36.66 12.93 -8.95
CA LEU A 584 -35.67 12.82 -7.88
C LEU A 584 -34.46 13.76 -8.12
N PRO A 585 -33.88 14.35 -7.06
CA PRO A 585 -32.71 15.23 -7.19
C PRO A 585 -31.47 14.37 -7.41
N LYS A 586 -31.00 14.29 -8.66
CA LYS A 586 -29.84 13.50 -9.07
C LYS A 586 -28.64 14.38 -9.42
N THR A 587 -27.44 13.88 -9.13
CA THR A 587 -26.18 14.45 -9.63
C THR A 587 -26.03 14.17 -11.11
N ARG A 588 -25.09 14.85 -11.78
CA ARG A 588 -24.69 14.55 -13.17
C ARG A 588 -24.20 13.11 -13.39
N SER A 589 -23.85 12.40 -12.32
CA SER A 589 -23.50 10.98 -12.33
C SER A 589 -24.67 10.04 -12.03
N GLY A 590 -25.89 10.56 -11.90
CA GLY A 590 -27.11 9.80 -11.64
C GLY A 590 -27.39 9.47 -10.18
N LYS A 591 -26.54 9.89 -9.23
CA LYS A 591 -26.71 9.59 -7.80
C LYS A 591 -27.77 10.50 -7.16
N ILE A 592 -28.66 9.94 -6.35
CA ILE A 592 -29.67 10.71 -5.60
C ILE A 592 -29.00 11.46 -4.45
N ALA A 593 -29.30 12.75 -4.29
CA ALA A 593 -28.76 13.61 -3.24
C ALA A 593 -29.48 13.40 -1.87
N ARG A 594 -29.42 12.17 -1.33
CA ARG A 594 -30.17 11.74 -0.12
C ARG A 594 -29.93 12.62 1.10
N ASN A 595 -28.68 12.99 1.38
CA ASN A 595 -28.33 13.85 2.52
C ASN A 595 -29.04 15.21 2.49
N THR A 596 -29.22 15.79 1.30
CA THR A 596 -29.94 17.07 1.16
C THR A 596 -31.44 16.87 1.44
N ILE A 597 -32.03 15.77 0.98
CA ILE A 597 -33.44 15.43 1.22
C ILE A 597 -33.68 15.14 2.70
N ALA A 598 -32.82 14.34 3.33
CA ALA A 598 -32.91 14.00 4.75
C ALA A 598 -32.77 15.25 5.64
N ALA A 599 -31.81 16.13 5.35
CA ALA A 599 -31.64 17.40 6.06
C ALA A 599 -32.85 18.32 5.88
N MET A 600 -33.41 18.40 4.66
CA MET A 600 -34.61 19.18 4.37
C MET A 600 -35.83 18.66 5.15
N ALA A 601 -36.05 17.34 5.16
CA ALA A 601 -37.13 16.72 5.92
C ALA A 601 -36.93 16.87 7.44
N ALA A 602 -35.68 16.86 7.91
CA ALA A 602 -35.35 17.08 9.32
C ALA A 602 -35.33 18.55 9.75
N GLY A 603 -35.55 19.51 8.84
CA GLY A 603 -35.52 20.95 9.14
C GLY A 603 -34.13 21.49 9.47
N LYS A 604 -33.08 20.78 9.06
CA LYS A 604 -31.67 21.17 9.26
C LYS A 604 -31.19 22.05 8.11
N GLU A 605 -30.13 22.83 8.34
CA GLU A 605 -29.45 23.53 7.25
C GLU A 605 -28.92 22.52 6.22
N TYR A 606 -29.16 22.78 4.94
CA TYR A 606 -28.75 21.91 3.85
C TYR A 606 -28.12 22.72 2.72
N LYS A 607 -27.20 22.10 1.99
CA LYS A 607 -26.60 22.66 0.78
C LYS A 607 -26.96 21.78 -0.41
N ILE A 608 -27.37 22.43 -1.49
CA ILE A 608 -27.56 21.76 -2.77
C ILE A 608 -26.17 21.51 -3.37
N PRO A 609 -25.79 20.26 -3.67
CA PRO A 609 -24.49 19.97 -4.28
C PRO A 609 -24.33 20.68 -5.63
N VAL A 610 -23.15 21.24 -5.89
CA VAL A 610 -22.83 21.90 -7.18
C VAL A 610 -22.91 20.95 -8.38
N THR A 611 -22.84 19.64 -8.13
CA THR A 611 -22.95 18.58 -9.13
C THR A 611 -24.39 18.16 -9.42
N ILE A 612 -25.41 18.80 -8.84
CA ILE A 612 -26.81 18.49 -9.12
C ILE A 612 -27.14 18.78 -10.59
N GLU A 613 -27.90 17.88 -11.22
CA GLU A 613 -28.35 18.05 -12.62
C GLU A 613 -29.38 19.16 -12.72
N ASP A 614 -30.36 19.15 -11.81
CA ASP A 614 -31.49 20.07 -11.80
C ASP A 614 -31.82 20.46 -10.35
N ALA A 615 -31.50 21.71 -10.00
CA ALA A 615 -31.80 22.25 -8.67
C ALA A 615 -33.28 22.66 -8.53
N SER A 616 -34.04 22.76 -9.62
CA SER A 616 -35.43 23.23 -9.60
C SER A 616 -36.40 22.21 -9.00
N VAL A 617 -35.98 20.96 -8.81
CA VAL A 617 -36.78 19.90 -8.19
C VAL A 617 -36.96 20.09 -6.67
N TYR A 618 -36.03 20.77 -6.00
CA TYR A 618 -36.04 20.90 -4.54
C TYR A 618 -37.26 21.65 -3.97
N PRO A 619 -37.74 22.75 -4.56
CA PRO A 619 -39.00 23.39 -4.16
C PRO A 619 -40.23 22.46 -4.22
N ALA A 620 -40.30 21.58 -5.22
CA ALA A 620 -41.39 20.61 -5.35
C ALA A 620 -41.32 19.54 -4.26
N ILE A 621 -40.11 19.05 -3.97
CA ILE A 621 -39.86 18.11 -2.87
C ILE A 621 -40.25 18.77 -1.53
N GLN A 622 -39.83 20.01 -1.29
CA GLN A 622 -40.15 20.72 -0.07
C GLN A 622 -41.66 20.92 0.11
N SER A 623 -42.38 21.25 -0.98
CA SER A 623 -43.84 21.34 -0.96
C SER A 623 -44.49 20.00 -0.64
N ALA A 624 -43.99 18.91 -1.21
CA ALA A 624 -44.49 17.56 -0.94
C ALA A 624 -44.24 17.12 0.51
N LEU A 625 -43.07 17.43 1.08
CA LEU A 625 -42.75 17.16 2.49
C LEU A 625 -43.68 17.91 3.45
N LYS A 626 -44.04 19.16 3.13
CA LYS A 626 -44.97 19.94 3.96
C LYS A 626 -46.36 19.30 4.04
N ILE A 627 -46.82 18.64 2.97
CA ILE A 627 -48.13 17.96 2.96
C ILE A 627 -48.19 16.86 4.03
N ILE A 628 -47.08 16.15 4.24
CA ILE A 628 -46.98 15.09 5.25
C ILE A 628 -46.46 15.59 6.61
N GLY A 629 -46.40 16.90 6.81
CA GLY A 629 -46.04 17.52 8.09
C GLY A 629 -44.53 17.61 8.37
N TYR A 630 -43.68 17.60 7.35
CA TYR A 630 -42.23 17.77 7.49
C TYR A 630 -41.72 19.10 6.92
N PRO A 631 -40.74 19.76 7.57
CA PRO A 631 -40.12 19.36 8.84
C PRO A 631 -41.08 19.50 10.03
N LYS A 632 -41.01 18.55 10.95
CA LYS A 632 -41.75 18.63 12.22
C LYS A 632 -41.17 19.76 13.06
N SER A 633 -42.04 20.63 13.57
CA SER A 633 -41.68 21.57 14.63
C SER A 633 -41.58 20.79 15.92
N TRP A 634 -40.38 20.32 16.24
CA TRP A 634 -40.06 19.71 17.53
C TRP A 634 -39.81 20.80 18.57
#